data_AF-A0A7I8W190-F1
#
_entry.id   AF-A0A7I8W190-F1
#
_cell.length_a   1.000
_cell.length_b   1.000
_cell.length_c   1.000
_cell.angle_alpha   90.00
_cell.angle_beta   90.00
_cell.angle_gamma   90.00
#
_symmetry.space_group_name_H-M   'P 1'
#
loop_
_entity.id
_entity.type
_entity.pdbx_description
1 polymer ?
#
loop_
_entity_poly.entity_id
_entity_poly.type
_entity_poly.pdbx_seq_one_letter_code
_entity_poly.pdbx_strand_id
1 'polypeptide(L)'
;MDKNKSRKGKKLVLPEKLEIEEIEVETAQSENVPSPNVQRLPPEGEESTPVETDRKSIYKYRPPPRGLSSNEYSMCLPIQQHRRCSLGDQCIRAHSTEELYEWKNRFDSASKDIKDELKIAKAFLREKETMAQSISRVKCYTSTNLNVQSSCKSYKHEWSFTLTSKEYLKDVFLLEDANRANFGLTSITIGPRRSQEVQNLPRNCQHWKNTRIPDKSASVYRVKVAFSNDIYGTFKQRIVFDFGTRPALAKQISVETTPIIEKDKTSNSQLTLSKRWIQENVQIVPFESRSFFSKDEQSFLDAFKPPNAEHYTIPSSLKHCELSLENYKERMQALLDIEEMAQTASVSKYNLTATVDIVDRFLLVPGLNSGLKFAQNGQLFGRLQLQQDISEDTSHGRLILQYVNTVYICPASTYNKDSLPSVIYEAQVEERGKNFLFLRLSPACTRDLQLKSDMHVQFQIQFEINRLHLCQMRYALQEFTQMHQVLFPTLEHVQPIPWSPVRQWSPALDSRLNAKQKEAVLAITANATGSLSPILLAGPYGTGKTFTLAQAALQLIAQPNCNLLICTHSNSAADLYIKEYFHPYVESTGRQEARPLRVMYRKRWKSTLDPVVLKYCLVNNSCSGDTFRQPTRHDLASHRVVVCTLSTSSYLFSLDLQPGAFSHILIDEAAQAQEPHTLLPLCFAGGNTRIVLAGDHMQLGPEIHSDYARQKGLGTSLLERLYQYYPHQHPCKILLIENYRSHEDIVKYTSSCFYDAQLLSRGSQFKHFRLHPLCFFTARGQDKQITNSTSYHNDAEVYEIVEQVEELIKTWPKEWGEINESSIGVLTYYSEQVARIRSEFRKRMRPMVSVERVLNVQGKQFRAVFISTVRTSHTCKNDTDDDVDYGFLSNAKLLNTAVTRAQSLVAVIGDPVSLCSIGKCRKLWEKYIEICHESKSLFGMTWVHLNALLNKVELLKASLLNPLAPEYVPLRMRQTGNSVKPPPYHPQPFYPTFPAAPYMHNFIFRPTFNNLMWGPVNVYSGQPLFVPQQQQRGHRQILQQRPQRKNFNRNGAAPSSSKGSSDSGESTPVESTAQTISTSSSTTTQTMSHTTSNPLQIHITTCPHVSPTAFPPPSALNAVVPQQLLNNPHLTNQVYSYLFQTEGVRAATTFMTNVQQQLEQRKRSTSSSSVVVSVKSGKSESSSVLRTPDSSSDEQSI
;
A
#
# COMPACT_ATOMS: atom_id res chain seq x y z
N MET A 1 -12.17 -70.01 -13.61
CA MET A 1 -11.29 -71.05 -13.03
C MET A 1 -10.45 -70.39 -11.94
N ASP A 2 -10.25 -70.91 -10.73
CA ASP A 2 -11.03 -71.84 -9.88
C ASP A 2 -10.63 -71.53 -8.41
N LYS A 3 -11.55 -71.45 -7.44
CA LYS A 3 -11.91 -72.48 -6.43
C LYS A 3 -10.70 -73.03 -5.62
N ASN A 4 -10.72 -73.19 -4.28
CA ASN A 4 -11.84 -73.48 -3.36
C ASN A 4 -11.55 -73.15 -1.86
N LYS A 5 -12.57 -72.67 -1.12
CA LYS A 5 -13.07 -73.10 0.23
C LYS A 5 -12.11 -73.24 1.44
N SER A 6 -12.29 -72.51 2.56
CA SER A 6 -13.22 -72.72 3.73
C SER A 6 -12.66 -73.65 4.85
N ARG A 7 -12.96 -73.57 6.17
CA ARG A 7 -14.20 -73.29 6.97
C ARG A 7 -13.82 -72.88 8.43
N LYS A 8 -14.44 -71.86 9.06
CA LYS A 8 -15.55 -71.86 10.07
C LYS A 8 -15.30 -72.38 11.52
N GLY A 9 -15.53 -71.50 12.52
CA GLY A 9 -15.83 -71.75 13.97
C GLY A 9 -15.39 -70.53 14.81
N LYS A 10 -16.16 -69.74 15.59
CA LYS A 10 -17.28 -69.90 16.58
C LYS A 10 -16.84 -70.64 17.87
N LYS A 11 -17.17 -70.20 19.11
CA LYS A 11 -18.35 -69.44 19.62
C LYS A 11 -18.14 -68.93 21.11
N LEU A 12 -18.79 -67.82 21.53
CA LEU A 12 -19.26 -67.46 22.92
C LEU A 12 -18.24 -67.25 24.09
N VAL A 13 -18.57 -66.63 25.26
CA VAL A 13 -19.28 -65.35 25.59
C VAL A 13 -19.25 -65.01 27.12
N LEU A 14 -19.01 -63.74 27.50
CA LEU A 14 -19.34 -63.04 28.80
C LEU A 14 -18.80 -63.62 30.15
N PRO A 15 -18.92 -62.92 31.32
CA PRO A 15 -19.50 -61.59 31.62
C PRO A 15 -18.59 -60.59 32.39
N GLU A 16 -19.20 -59.44 32.72
CA GLU A 16 -18.94 -58.44 33.80
C GLU A 16 -18.42 -59.02 35.14
N LYS A 17 -17.87 -58.27 36.12
CA LYS A 17 -17.80 -56.80 36.45
C LYS A 17 -16.46 -56.53 37.21
N LEU A 18 -16.14 -55.48 38.00
CA LEU A 18 -16.82 -54.33 38.66
C LEU A 18 -15.78 -53.16 38.85
N GLU A 19 -16.08 -52.13 39.65
CA GLU A 19 -15.22 -50.95 39.90
C GLU A 19 -14.29 -51.08 41.12
N ILE A 20 -13.23 -50.25 41.20
CA ILE A 20 -12.96 -49.29 42.31
C ILE A 20 -11.69 -48.43 42.02
N GLU A 21 -11.74 -47.16 42.44
CA GLU A 21 -10.69 -46.12 42.37
C GLU A 21 -9.53 -46.39 43.39
N GLU A 22 -8.42 -45.67 43.53
CA GLU A 22 -8.17 -44.22 43.48
C GLU A 22 -6.64 -43.87 43.45
N ILE A 23 -6.27 -42.73 42.83
CA ILE A 23 -5.21 -41.74 43.22
C ILE A 23 -3.66 -41.97 43.06
N GLU A 24 -3.06 -40.99 42.33
CA GLU A 24 -1.76 -40.26 42.41
C GLU A 24 -0.35 -40.95 42.49
N VAL A 25 0.56 -40.69 41.50
CA VAL A 25 1.76 -39.78 41.53
C VAL A 25 3.01 -40.42 42.20
N GLU A 26 4.25 -40.42 41.67
CA GLU A 26 5.04 -39.38 40.95
C GLU A 26 6.08 -39.94 39.93
N THR A 27 6.81 -39.04 39.25
CA THR A 27 7.95 -39.16 38.28
C THR A 27 8.85 -40.44 38.30
N ALA A 28 9.54 -40.86 37.23
CA ALA A 28 10.46 -40.07 36.38
C ALA A 28 11.04 -40.81 35.14
N GLN A 29 11.51 -40.01 34.15
CA GLN A 29 12.60 -40.27 33.15
C GLN A 29 12.53 -41.46 32.16
N SER A 30 13.16 -41.28 30.99
CA SER A 30 13.36 -42.29 29.95
C SER A 30 14.62 -41.99 29.11
N GLU A 31 15.41 -43.02 28.77
CA GLU A 31 16.63 -42.92 27.94
C GLU A 31 16.43 -43.44 26.50
N ASN A 32 17.37 -43.12 25.61
CA ASN A 32 17.36 -43.51 24.19
C ASN A 32 18.11 -44.83 23.91
N VAL A 33 17.73 -45.51 22.82
CA VAL A 33 18.50 -46.60 22.19
C VAL A 33 18.69 -46.30 20.68
N PRO A 34 19.87 -46.50 20.07
CA PRO A 34 20.22 -45.92 18.76
C PRO A 34 20.11 -46.88 17.55
N SER A 35 20.64 -46.46 16.40
CA SER A 35 20.78 -47.25 15.16
C SER A 35 22.18 -47.06 14.51
N PRO A 36 22.65 -47.96 13.60
CA PRO A 36 24.06 -48.35 13.56
C PRO A 36 24.96 -47.77 12.44
N ASN A 37 26.27 -48.03 12.58
CA ASN A 37 27.38 -47.59 11.72
C ASN A 37 27.62 -48.45 10.45
N VAL A 38 28.29 -47.85 9.45
CA VAL A 38 29.24 -48.50 8.52
C VAL A 38 30.46 -47.55 8.31
N GLN A 39 31.65 -48.08 8.00
CA GLN A 39 32.95 -47.35 8.03
C GLN A 39 33.80 -47.49 6.74
N ARG A 40 34.89 -46.68 6.69
CA ARG A 40 36.17 -46.79 5.91
C ARG A 40 36.21 -46.05 4.55
N LEU A 41 37.33 -45.49 4.06
CA LEU A 41 38.65 -45.05 4.61
C LEU A 41 39.27 -44.02 3.59
N PRO A 42 40.34 -43.25 3.90
CA PRO A 42 40.77 -42.07 3.11
C PRO A 42 41.86 -42.35 2.05
N PRO A 43 42.27 -41.31 1.30
CA PRO A 43 43.69 -40.92 1.27
C PRO A 43 43.93 -39.42 1.59
N GLU A 44 45.21 -39.02 1.64
CA GLU A 44 45.72 -37.73 2.13
C GLU A 44 45.88 -36.65 1.03
N GLY A 45 46.02 -35.39 1.43
CA GLY A 45 46.36 -34.26 0.55
C GLY A 45 46.17 -32.91 1.25
N GLU A 46 47.27 -32.22 1.59
CA GLU A 46 47.23 -30.91 2.26
C GLU A 46 47.05 -29.74 1.28
N GLU A 47 46.06 -28.88 1.52
CA GLU A 47 46.11 -27.47 1.12
C GLU A 47 45.32 -26.62 2.12
N SER A 48 45.84 -25.46 2.51
CA SER A 48 45.45 -24.79 3.76
C SER A 48 44.41 -23.68 3.60
N THR A 49 43.21 -23.91 4.12
CA THR A 49 42.14 -22.90 4.24
C THR A 49 41.88 -22.49 5.69
N PRO A 50 41.60 -21.19 5.99
CA PRO A 50 41.57 -20.68 7.35
C PRO A 50 40.28 -21.01 8.12
N VAL A 51 40.42 -21.85 9.15
CA VAL A 51 39.60 -21.92 10.39
C VAL A 51 38.11 -21.54 10.26
N GLU A 52 37.29 -22.45 9.75
CA GLU A 52 35.89 -22.55 10.16
C GLU A 52 35.79 -23.50 11.36
N THR A 53 35.51 -22.97 12.56
CA THR A 53 35.24 -23.79 13.76
C THR A 53 33.92 -23.42 14.43
N ASP A 54 33.11 -24.45 14.69
CA ASP A 54 32.09 -24.54 15.74
C ASP A 54 31.08 -23.38 15.91
N ARG A 55 30.19 -23.21 14.92
CA ARG A 55 28.90 -22.50 15.12
C ARG A 55 27.63 -23.31 14.81
N LYS A 56 27.73 -24.62 14.55
CA LYS A 56 26.58 -25.53 14.33
C LYS A 56 26.25 -26.42 15.54
N SER A 57 26.10 -25.79 16.72
CA SER A 57 25.38 -26.43 17.83
C SER A 57 23.91 -26.60 17.44
N ILE A 58 23.47 -27.84 17.22
CA ILE A 58 22.09 -28.17 16.86
C ILE A 58 21.13 -27.54 17.88
N TYR A 59 20.11 -26.82 17.41
CA TYR A 59 19.05 -26.28 18.27
C TYR A 59 18.17 -27.41 18.80
N LYS A 60 17.78 -27.36 20.08
CA LYS A 60 16.85 -28.36 20.65
C LYS A 60 15.42 -28.09 20.17
N TYR A 61 15.07 -26.83 20.05
CA TYR A 61 13.82 -26.35 19.46
C TYR A 61 14.09 -25.70 18.09
N ARG A 62 13.15 -24.91 17.54
CA ARG A 62 13.37 -24.25 16.25
C ARG A 62 14.43 -23.15 16.39
N PRO A 63 15.15 -22.75 15.31
CA PRO A 63 16.02 -21.58 15.37
C PRO A 63 15.22 -20.30 15.68
N PRO A 64 15.78 -19.37 16.48
CA PRO A 64 15.15 -18.08 16.76
C PRO A 64 15.04 -17.23 15.49
N PRO A 65 14.03 -16.35 15.36
CA PRO A 65 13.97 -15.40 14.25
C PRO A 65 15.09 -14.36 14.38
N ARG A 66 15.78 -14.11 13.26
CA ARG A 66 16.86 -13.13 13.18
C ARG A 66 16.43 -11.70 13.50
N GLY A 67 17.37 -10.86 13.90
CA GLY A 67 17.15 -9.41 14.07
C GLY A 67 16.13 -9.04 15.16
N LEU A 68 15.94 -9.90 16.17
CA LEU A 68 15.29 -9.58 17.44
C LEU A 68 16.33 -9.61 18.57
N SER A 69 16.06 -8.89 19.66
CA SER A 69 16.79 -8.93 20.92
C SER A 69 16.13 -9.85 21.94
N SER A 70 16.86 -10.20 23.02
CA SER A 70 16.35 -11.04 24.13
C SER A 70 15.01 -10.57 24.70
N ASN A 71 14.73 -9.25 24.67
CA ASN A 71 13.47 -8.66 25.13
C ASN A 71 12.32 -8.73 24.11
N GLU A 72 12.61 -8.76 22.81
CA GLU A 72 11.59 -8.84 21.73
C GLU A 72 11.04 -10.26 21.53
N TYR A 73 11.72 -11.31 22.02
CA TYR A 73 11.19 -12.68 21.95
C TYR A 73 10.00 -12.88 22.91
N SER A 74 8.86 -13.34 22.36
CA SER A 74 7.62 -13.60 23.09
C SER A 74 7.01 -14.98 22.78
N MET A 75 6.07 -15.43 23.63
CA MET A 75 5.22 -16.60 23.38
C MET A 75 4.22 -16.36 22.24
N CYS A 76 3.81 -17.46 21.59
CA CYS A 76 2.84 -17.49 20.50
C CYS A 76 1.40 -17.53 21.06
N LEU A 77 0.64 -16.45 20.86
CA LEU A 77 -0.70 -16.28 21.43
C LEU A 77 -1.69 -17.42 21.10
N PRO A 78 -1.79 -17.94 19.85
CA PRO A 78 -2.60 -19.12 19.56
C PRO A 78 -2.24 -20.33 20.42
N ILE A 79 -0.95 -20.66 20.55
CA ILE A 79 -0.49 -21.81 21.35
C ILE A 79 -0.81 -21.61 22.84
N GLN A 80 -0.60 -20.39 23.36
CA GLN A 80 -0.98 -20.01 24.72
C GLN A 80 -2.50 -20.11 24.97
N GLN A 81 -3.32 -20.00 23.92
CA GLN A 81 -4.77 -20.23 23.94
C GLN A 81 -5.17 -21.67 23.58
N HIS A 82 -4.23 -22.62 23.59
CA HIS A 82 -4.42 -24.04 23.20
C HIS A 82 -4.93 -24.23 21.75
N ARG A 83 -4.69 -23.26 20.87
CA ARG A 83 -5.02 -23.29 19.43
C ARG A 83 -3.77 -23.56 18.59
N ARG A 84 -3.94 -24.18 17.43
CA ARG A 84 -2.82 -24.43 16.49
C ARG A 84 -2.26 -23.09 15.94
N CYS A 85 -0.93 -23.00 15.79
CA CYS A 85 -0.29 -21.86 15.14
C CYS A 85 -0.29 -22.03 13.62
N SER A 86 -0.90 -21.11 12.90
CA SER A 86 -1.02 -21.13 11.43
C SER A 86 0.28 -20.84 10.66
N LEU A 87 1.37 -20.45 11.34
CA LEU A 87 2.68 -20.24 10.73
C LEU A 87 3.67 -21.40 10.97
N GLY A 88 3.31 -22.40 11.78
CA GLY A 88 4.17 -23.54 12.09
C GLY A 88 5.61 -23.13 12.43
N ASP A 89 6.59 -23.73 11.75
CA ASP A 89 8.01 -23.43 11.96
C ASP A 89 8.41 -21.98 11.66
N GLN A 90 7.70 -21.36 10.71
CA GLN A 90 7.90 -19.98 10.26
C GLN A 90 7.43 -18.94 11.29
N CYS A 91 6.78 -19.37 12.37
CA CYS A 91 6.39 -18.49 13.47
C CYS A 91 7.61 -17.85 14.15
N ILE A 92 7.57 -16.52 14.30
CA ILE A 92 8.58 -15.70 15.00
C ILE A 92 8.41 -15.70 16.53
N ARG A 93 7.32 -16.27 17.05
CA ARG A 93 7.03 -16.39 18.48
C ARG A 93 7.26 -17.83 18.93
N ALA A 94 7.66 -18.01 20.19
CA ALA A 94 7.95 -19.33 20.75
C ALA A 94 6.67 -20.15 20.98
N HIS A 95 6.73 -21.45 20.72
CA HIS A 95 5.64 -22.41 20.89
C HIS A 95 5.71 -23.14 22.23
N SER A 96 6.84 -23.09 22.94
CA SER A 96 6.92 -23.51 24.35
C SER A 96 7.77 -22.54 25.17
N THR A 97 7.62 -22.60 26.49
CA THR A 97 8.41 -21.82 27.46
C THR A 97 9.89 -22.18 27.41
N GLU A 98 10.21 -23.43 27.08
CA GLU A 98 11.57 -23.96 26.96
C GLU A 98 12.23 -23.52 25.65
N GLU A 99 11.47 -23.45 24.56
CA GLU A 99 11.92 -22.83 23.30
C GLU A 99 12.25 -21.35 23.51
N LEU A 100 11.38 -20.60 24.21
CA LEU A 100 11.62 -19.20 24.54
C LEU A 100 12.88 -19.02 25.40
N TYR A 101 13.11 -19.93 26.34
CA TYR A 101 14.29 -19.94 27.21
C TYR A 101 15.57 -20.30 26.44
N GLU A 102 15.55 -21.29 25.54
CA GLU A 102 16.68 -21.59 24.65
C GLU A 102 17.03 -20.38 23.76
N TRP A 103 16.03 -19.71 23.18
CA TRP A 103 16.23 -18.54 22.33
C TRP A 103 16.92 -17.39 23.09
N LYS A 104 16.43 -17.05 24.28
CA LYS A 104 17.02 -15.99 25.12
C LYS A 104 18.42 -16.37 25.59
N ASN A 105 18.61 -17.58 26.10
CA ASN A 105 19.92 -18.03 26.59
C ASN A 105 20.98 -18.10 25.48
N ARG A 106 20.65 -18.62 24.28
CA ARG A 106 21.60 -18.65 23.15
C ARG A 106 21.90 -17.23 22.65
N PHE A 107 20.90 -16.34 22.59
CA PHE A 107 21.12 -14.93 22.25
C PHE A 107 22.02 -14.23 23.27
N ASP A 108 21.78 -14.45 24.57
CA ASP A 108 22.56 -13.83 25.65
C ASP A 108 23.97 -14.45 25.80
N SER A 109 24.17 -15.71 25.39
CA SER A 109 25.50 -16.32 25.25
C SER A 109 26.28 -15.72 24.08
N ALA A 110 25.71 -15.78 22.87
CA ALA A 110 26.34 -15.16 21.69
C ALA A 110 26.64 -13.68 21.93
N SER A 111 25.73 -12.96 22.61
CA SER A 111 25.92 -11.57 23.02
C SER A 111 27.08 -11.35 23.99
N LYS A 112 27.49 -12.35 24.79
CA LYS A 112 28.70 -12.30 25.63
C LYS A 112 29.93 -12.54 24.77
N ASP A 113 29.94 -13.59 23.96
CA ASP A 113 31.05 -13.96 23.08
C ASP A 113 31.41 -12.77 22.15
N ILE A 114 30.40 -12.14 21.55
CA ILE A 114 30.48 -10.90 20.77
C ILE A 114 31.01 -9.72 21.59
N LYS A 115 30.56 -9.56 22.85
CA LYS A 115 31.06 -8.51 23.74
C LYS A 115 32.51 -8.77 24.16
N ASP A 116 32.97 -10.01 24.13
CA ASP A 116 34.32 -10.41 24.49
C ASP A 116 35.30 -10.29 23.31
N GLU A 117 34.88 -10.62 22.08
CA GLU A 117 35.54 -10.18 20.83
C GLU A 117 35.71 -8.64 20.82
N LEU A 118 34.65 -7.89 21.16
CA LEU A 118 34.68 -6.43 21.29
C LEU A 118 35.54 -5.95 22.47
N LYS A 119 35.68 -6.72 23.57
CA LYS A 119 36.63 -6.40 24.66
C LYS A 119 38.07 -6.60 24.22
N ILE A 120 38.38 -7.60 23.40
CA ILE A 120 39.72 -7.81 22.84
C ILE A 120 40.10 -6.63 21.93
N ALA A 121 39.18 -6.20 21.05
CA ALA A 121 39.37 -5.00 20.24
C ALA A 121 39.56 -3.71 21.10
N LYS A 122 38.86 -3.60 22.23
CA LYS A 122 39.04 -2.51 23.22
C LYS A 122 40.33 -2.61 24.03
N ALA A 123 40.84 -3.81 24.28
CA ALA A 123 42.08 -4.02 25.04
C ALA A 123 43.28 -3.42 24.30
N PHE A 124 43.28 -3.51 22.96
CA PHE A 124 44.26 -2.86 22.08
C PHE A 124 44.22 -1.32 22.10
N LEU A 125 43.18 -0.71 22.68
CA LEU A 125 42.99 0.74 22.77
C LEU A 125 43.15 1.30 24.20
N ARG A 126 43.46 0.45 25.20
CA ARG A 126 43.21 0.75 26.62
C ARG A 126 44.29 1.58 27.35
N GLU A 127 45.30 2.09 26.65
CA GLU A 127 46.52 2.64 27.28
C GLU A 127 46.49 4.15 27.62
N LYS A 128 45.38 4.88 27.41
CA LYS A 128 45.37 6.36 27.49
C LYS A 128 44.11 7.04 28.10
N GLU A 129 43.60 6.64 29.27
CA GLU A 129 42.56 7.43 29.96
C GLU A 129 42.89 7.86 31.40
N THR A 130 42.90 9.18 31.62
CA THR A 130 42.61 9.86 32.90
C THR A 130 42.29 11.32 32.57
N MET A 131 41.02 11.70 32.65
CA MET A 131 40.51 13.02 32.22
C MET A 131 39.49 13.59 33.21
N ALA A 132 39.36 14.92 33.26
CA ALA A 132 38.45 15.62 34.17
C ALA A 132 37.82 16.87 33.51
N GLN A 133 36.58 17.20 33.87
CA GLN A 133 35.87 18.37 33.32
C GLN A 133 36.38 19.72 33.89
N SER A 134 37.14 19.67 34.98
CA SER A 134 37.80 20.81 35.62
C SER A 134 39.02 20.32 36.40
N ILE A 135 40.11 21.10 36.40
CA ILE A 135 41.31 20.85 37.21
C ILE A 135 41.55 22.09 38.07
N SER A 136 41.86 21.92 39.36
CA SER A 136 42.11 23.03 40.30
C SER A 136 43.23 23.99 39.88
N ARG A 137 44.14 23.54 38.99
CA ARG A 137 45.30 24.29 38.49
C ARG A 137 45.04 25.10 37.21
N VAL A 138 43.90 24.91 36.54
CA VAL A 138 43.59 25.51 35.23
C VAL A 138 42.21 26.18 35.24
N LYS A 139 42.18 27.50 35.07
CA LYS A 139 40.91 28.24 34.89
C LYS A 139 40.56 28.28 33.40
N CYS A 140 39.39 27.75 33.04
CA CYS A 140 38.92 27.64 31.65
C CYS A 140 37.62 28.44 31.49
N TYR A 141 37.63 29.40 30.56
CA TYR A 141 36.48 30.25 30.20
C TYR A 141 36.13 30.04 28.73
N THR A 142 34.85 30.07 28.38
CA THR A 142 34.35 29.95 27.00
C THR A 142 33.64 31.21 26.55
N SER A 143 33.77 31.55 25.26
CA SER A 143 33.15 32.73 24.65
C SER A 143 31.67 32.56 24.31
N THR A 144 31.23 31.31 24.13
CA THR A 144 29.85 30.93 23.77
C THR A 144 29.43 29.72 24.62
N ASN A 145 28.13 29.40 24.61
CA ASN A 145 27.64 28.16 25.21
C ASN A 145 28.29 26.94 24.54
N LEU A 146 28.68 25.95 25.35
CA LEU A 146 29.26 24.69 24.88
C LEU A 146 28.30 23.92 23.95
N ASN A 147 26.99 24.04 24.21
CA ASN A 147 25.94 23.46 23.41
C ASN A 147 25.22 24.58 22.63
N VAL A 148 25.04 24.39 21.32
CA VAL A 148 24.47 25.38 20.40
C VAL A 148 23.36 24.72 19.58
N GLN A 149 22.22 25.38 19.42
CA GLN A 149 21.10 24.91 18.60
C GLN A 149 20.95 25.80 17.36
N SER A 150 20.58 25.20 16.22
CA SER A 150 20.37 25.93 14.96
C SER A 150 19.29 25.28 14.09
N SER A 151 18.46 26.11 13.49
CA SER A 151 17.40 25.75 12.53
C SER A 151 17.91 25.47 11.10
N CYS A 152 19.13 25.92 10.80
CA CYS A 152 19.65 26.00 9.44
C CYS A 152 20.46 24.74 9.08
N LYS A 153 20.17 24.16 7.92
CA LYS A 153 20.88 22.98 7.39
C LYS A 153 22.37 23.25 7.16
N SER A 154 22.70 24.42 6.59
CA SER A 154 24.08 24.93 6.56
C SER A 154 24.30 25.79 7.80
N TYR A 155 25.21 25.37 8.68
CA TYR A 155 25.51 26.10 9.91
C TYR A 155 27.00 26.06 10.24
N LYS A 156 27.51 27.19 10.74
CA LYS A 156 28.92 27.39 11.10
C LYS A 156 28.99 28.09 12.46
N HIS A 157 29.88 27.63 13.33
CA HIS A 157 30.08 28.16 14.68
C HIS A 157 31.57 28.15 15.05
N GLU A 158 32.02 29.01 15.97
CA GLU A 158 33.37 28.94 16.54
C GLU A 158 33.34 29.20 18.06
N TRP A 159 33.89 28.27 18.84
CA TRP A 159 34.15 28.46 20.27
C TRP A 159 35.58 28.92 20.47
N SER A 160 35.76 30.00 21.24
CA SER A 160 37.06 30.40 21.79
C SER A 160 37.15 29.98 23.26
N PHE A 161 38.07 29.07 23.58
CA PHE A 161 38.41 28.66 24.93
C PHE A 161 39.60 29.50 25.42
N THR A 162 39.45 30.20 26.54
CA THR A 162 40.56 30.91 27.19
C THR A 162 40.97 30.16 28.46
N LEU A 163 42.17 29.58 28.45
CA LEU A 163 42.76 28.82 29.53
C LEU A 163 43.83 29.66 30.22
N THR A 164 43.78 29.76 31.54
CA THR A 164 44.84 30.36 32.36
C THR A 164 45.43 29.27 33.27
N SER A 165 46.74 29.03 33.14
CA SER A 165 47.45 27.94 33.84
C SER A 165 48.83 28.37 34.32
N LYS A 166 49.34 27.70 35.36
CA LYS A 166 50.77 27.72 35.74
C LYS A 166 51.57 26.59 35.09
N GLU A 167 50.91 25.56 34.59
CA GLU A 167 51.50 24.44 33.84
C GLU A 167 51.36 24.71 32.33
N TYR A 168 52.31 24.24 31.52
CA TYR A 168 52.31 24.49 30.08
C TYR A 168 51.41 23.51 29.33
N LEU A 169 50.63 24.03 28.39
CA LEU A 169 49.80 23.20 27.51
C LEU A 169 50.72 22.47 26.53
N LYS A 170 50.70 21.12 26.56
CA LYS A 170 51.51 20.26 25.69
C LYS A 170 50.79 19.92 24.40
N ASP A 171 49.54 19.47 24.52
CA ASP A 171 48.77 18.97 23.40
C ASP A 171 47.29 19.38 23.53
N VAL A 172 46.64 19.58 22.38
CA VAL A 172 45.20 19.80 22.28
C VAL A 172 44.62 18.83 21.25
N PHE A 173 43.65 18.02 21.66
CA PHE A 173 43.02 16.99 20.83
C PHE A 173 41.52 17.22 20.67
N LEU A 174 40.98 16.88 19.50
CA LEU A 174 39.57 16.57 19.27
C LEU A 174 39.45 15.03 19.27
N LEU A 175 38.61 14.46 20.15
CA LEU A 175 38.55 13.00 20.40
C LEU A 175 37.38 12.26 19.76
N GLU A 176 36.28 12.93 19.42
CA GLU A 176 35.07 12.28 18.89
C GLU A 176 35.18 12.14 17.37
N ASP A 177 35.67 10.98 16.90
CA ASP A 177 35.91 10.75 15.47
C ASP A 177 34.64 10.73 14.60
N ALA A 178 33.49 10.40 15.19
CA ALA A 178 32.21 10.36 14.47
C ALA A 178 31.82 11.68 13.78
N ASN A 179 32.37 12.82 14.24
CA ASN A 179 32.13 14.15 13.69
C ASN A 179 33.43 14.85 13.20
N ARG A 180 34.51 14.09 12.96
CA ARG A 180 35.87 14.59 12.63
C ARG A 180 35.91 15.50 11.40
N ALA A 181 35.00 15.30 10.43
CA ALA A 181 34.90 16.14 9.24
C ALA A 181 34.24 17.51 9.51
N ASN A 182 33.49 17.64 10.61
CA ASN A 182 32.70 18.84 10.91
C ASN A 182 33.36 19.80 11.90
N PHE A 183 34.28 19.32 12.74
CA PHE A 183 34.99 20.14 13.73
C PHE A 183 36.47 20.30 13.36
N GLY A 184 37.09 21.40 13.76
CA GLY A 184 38.54 21.59 13.60
C GLY A 184 39.11 22.73 14.45
N LEU A 185 40.34 22.56 14.92
CA LEU A 185 41.14 23.61 15.55
C LEU A 185 41.52 24.65 14.48
N THR A 186 41.13 25.91 14.64
CA THR A 186 41.41 26.98 13.65
C THR A 186 42.67 27.78 13.98
N SER A 187 42.86 28.08 15.26
CA SER A 187 44.07 28.77 15.76
C SER A 187 44.26 28.57 17.26
N ILE A 188 45.50 28.66 17.72
CA ILE A 188 45.87 28.65 19.13
C ILE A 188 46.76 29.87 19.41
N THR A 189 46.31 30.73 20.31
CA THR A 189 47.05 31.92 20.75
C THR A 189 47.75 31.65 22.07
N ILE A 190 49.02 32.03 22.21
CA ILE A 190 49.85 31.78 23.40
C ILE A 190 50.52 33.07 23.85
N GLY A 191 50.47 33.37 25.14
CA GLY A 191 51.32 34.41 25.74
C GLY A 191 50.68 35.14 26.92
N PRO A 192 51.35 36.19 27.44
CA PRO A 192 50.77 37.14 28.38
C PRO A 192 49.55 37.86 27.78
N ARG A 193 48.64 38.32 28.64
CA ARG A 193 47.34 38.93 28.28
C ARG A 193 47.42 40.23 27.44
N ARG A 194 48.61 40.74 27.16
CA ARG A 194 48.91 41.95 26.35
C ARG A 194 49.82 41.68 25.13
N SER A 195 50.37 40.48 24.99
CA SER A 195 51.37 40.12 23.97
C SER A 195 51.20 38.65 23.59
N GLN A 196 50.17 38.36 22.81
CA GLN A 196 49.69 37.02 22.54
C GLN A 196 49.98 36.64 21.08
N GLU A 197 50.89 35.67 20.85
CA GLU A 197 51.23 35.16 19.51
C GLU A 197 50.16 34.20 19.00
N VAL A 198 49.71 34.39 17.75
CA VAL A 198 48.70 33.54 17.10
C VAL A 198 49.38 32.47 16.24
N GLN A 199 49.15 31.20 16.56
CA GLN A 199 49.44 30.08 15.66
C GLN A 199 48.17 29.72 14.89
N ASN A 200 48.14 30.02 13.59
CA ASN A 200 47.07 29.58 12.68
C ASN A 200 47.30 28.11 12.30
N LEU A 201 46.23 27.33 12.22
CA LEU A 201 46.31 25.88 12.01
C LEU A 201 45.73 25.47 10.63
N PRO A 202 46.16 24.33 10.07
CA PRO A 202 45.57 23.80 8.83
C PRO A 202 44.06 23.57 8.95
N ARG A 203 43.34 23.64 7.83
CA ARG A 203 41.90 23.28 7.79
C ARG A 203 41.72 21.85 8.31
N ASN A 204 40.70 21.67 9.15
CA ASN A 204 40.35 20.40 9.81
C ASN A 204 41.47 19.81 10.69
N CYS A 205 42.36 20.64 11.26
CA CYS A 205 43.33 20.22 12.27
C CYS A 205 42.64 19.61 13.50
N GLN A 206 42.92 18.34 13.81
CA GLN A 206 42.32 17.61 14.95
C GLN A 206 43.23 17.50 16.18
N HIS A 207 44.53 17.73 16.00
CA HIS A 207 45.54 17.68 17.04
C HIS A 207 46.53 18.82 16.83
N TRP A 208 46.79 19.60 17.88
CA TRP A 208 47.93 20.50 17.96
C TRP A 208 48.87 20.06 19.08
N LYS A 209 50.17 20.11 18.81
CA LYS A 209 51.24 19.85 19.76
C LYS A 209 52.11 21.09 19.92
N ASN A 210 52.39 21.46 21.15
CA ASN A 210 53.26 22.58 21.47
C ASN A 210 54.72 22.22 21.20
N THR A 211 55.33 22.87 20.21
CA THR A 211 56.74 22.69 19.83
C THR A 211 57.69 23.67 20.51
N ARG A 212 57.19 24.58 21.35
CA ARG A 212 58.00 25.58 22.06
C ARG A 212 57.97 25.35 23.58
N ILE A 213 59.12 25.55 24.23
CA ILE A 213 59.25 25.55 25.68
C ILE A 213 58.96 26.98 26.17
N PRO A 214 57.91 27.24 26.96
CA PRO A 214 57.63 28.57 27.48
C PRO A 214 58.43 28.87 28.75
N ASP A 215 58.80 30.13 28.94
CA ASP A 215 59.32 30.64 30.22
C ASP A 215 58.32 30.43 31.36
N LYS A 216 58.85 30.38 32.60
CA LYS A 216 58.11 30.05 33.85
C LYS A 216 57.13 31.15 34.32
N SER A 217 56.34 31.72 33.41
CA SER A 217 55.29 32.72 33.69
C SER A 217 53.88 32.15 33.45
N ALA A 218 52.88 32.67 34.17
CA ALA A 218 51.50 32.20 34.07
C ALA A 218 50.90 32.53 32.69
N SER A 219 50.82 31.52 31.84
CA SER A 219 50.48 31.68 30.42
C SER A 219 48.98 31.63 30.18
N VAL A 220 48.49 32.49 29.28
CA VAL A 220 47.10 32.49 28.82
C VAL A 220 47.05 31.90 27.41
N TYR A 221 46.39 30.75 27.29
CA TYR A 221 46.15 30.09 26.01
C TYR A 221 44.75 30.45 25.52
N ARG A 222 44.60 30.79 24.25
CA ARG A 222 43.29 30.89 23.60
C ARG A 222 43.20 29.89 22.47
N VAL A 223 42.41 28.84 22.65
CA VAL A 223 42.18 27.79 21.63
C VAL A 223 40.87 28.08 20.92
N LYS A 224 40.90 28.17 19.59
CA LYS A 224 39.69 28.28 18.75
C LYS A 224 39.36 26.95 18.08
N VAL A 225 38.10 26.55 18.19
CA VAL A 225 37.53 25.37 17.52
C VAL A 225 36.35 25.84 16.68
N ALA A 226 36.39 25.57 15.38
CA ALA A 226 35.26 25.79 14.48
C ALA A 226 34.44 24.52 14.29
N PHE A 227 33.16 24.71 13.98
CA PHE A 227 32.25 23.73 13.44
C PHE A 227 31.70 24.23 12.09
N SER A 228 31.56 23.32 11.13
CA SER A 228 30.80 23.55 9.89
C SER A 228 30.11 22.28 9.44
N ASN A 229 28.83 22.41 9.05
CA ASN A 229 28.06 21.29 8.53
C ASN A 229 26.94 21.76 7.59
N ASP A 230 26.52 20.87 6.67
CA ASP A 230 25.51 21.10 5.64
C ASP A 230 24.39 20.02 5.65
N ILE A 231 24.15 19.36 6.80
CA ILE A 231 23.03 18.42 7.03
C ILE A 231 22.36 18.68 8.39
N TYR A 232 21.21 18.06 8.64
CA TYR A 232 20.60 18.03 9.98
C TYR A 232 21.15 16.84 10.80
N GLY A 233 21.24 17.01 12.12
CA GLY A 233 21.81 16.05 13.07
C GLY A 233 22.35 16.72 14.34
N THR A 234 22.75 15.90 15.32
CA THR A 234 23.30 16.35 16.61
C THR A 234 24.78 15.97 16.73
N PHE A 235 25.63 16.94 16.45
CA PHE A 235 27.08 16.82 16.36
C PHE A 235 27.70 17.06 17.74
N LYS A 236 28.59 16.17 18.18
CA LYS A 236 29.25 16.25 19.50
C LYS A 236 30.76 16.12 19.32
N GLN A 237 31.53 16.93 20.03
CA GLN A 237 32.98 16.89 20.01
C GLN A 237 33.55 17.13 21.42
N ARG A 238 34.63 16.43 21.76
CA ARG A 238 35.31 16.52 23.06
C ARG A 238 36.72 17.01 22.83
N ILE A 239 36.96 18.23 23.32
CA ILE A 239 38.25 18.89 23.25
C ILE A 239 39.01 18.53 24.53
N VAL A 240 40.23 18.03 24.41
CA VAL A 240 41.11 17.73 25.55
C VAL A 240 42.34 18.60 25.49
N PHE A 241 42.64 19.22 26.61
CA PHE A 241 43.79 20.08 26.86
C PHE A 241 44.74 19.32 27.81
N ASP A 242 45.84 18.78 27.28
CA ASP A 242 46.81 18.02 28.05
C ASP A 242 47.97 18.93 28.49
N PHE A 243 48.15 19.07 29.80
CA PHE A 243 49.23 19.86 30.41
C PHE A 243 50.44 18.98 30.79
N GLY A 244 50.41 17.69 30.45
CA GLY A 244 51.41 16.70 30.85
C GLY A 244 51.27 16.16 32.26
N THR A 245 50.18 16.52 32.94
CA THR A 245 49.78 15.99 34.25
C THR A 245 48.43 15.28 34.08
N ARG A 246 48.20 14.22 34.86
CA ARG A 246 46.91 13.50 34.88
C ARG A 246 46.08 13.95 36.09
N PRO A 247 44.75 14.09 35.97
CA PRO A 247 43.95 13.94 34.74
C PRO A 247 44.06 15.15 33.78
N ALA A 248 43.92 14.92 32.47
CA ALA A 248 43.87 16.00 31.46
C ALA A 248 42.51 16.73 31.46
N LEU A 249 42.47 18.00 31.02
CA LEU A 249 41.26 18.82 31.07
C LEU A 249 40.39 18.57 29.82
N ALA A 250 39.19 18.02 29.99
CA ALA A 250 38.23 17.80 28.91
C ALA A 250 37.10 18.84 28.94
N LYS A 251 36.73 19.36 27.77
CA LYS A 251 35.51 20.13 27.53
C LYS A 251 34.74 19.54 26.35
N GLN A 252 33.47 19.24 26.57
CA GLN A 252 32.57 18.77 25.52
C GLN A 252 31.80 19.96 24.93
N ILE A 253 31.72 20.00 23.61
CA ILE A 253 30.88 20.90 22.82
C ILE A 253 29.86 20.10 22.02
N SER A 254 28.74 20.72 21.67
CA SER A 254 27.78 20.14 20.74
C SER A 254 27.06 21.20 19.89
N VAL A 255 26.66 20.77 18.69
CA VAL A 255 25.77 21.51 17.81
C VAL A 255 24.60 20.62 17.44
N GLU A 256 23.40 21.07 17.78
CA GLU A 256 22.16 20.45 17.37
C GLU A 256 21.56 21.26 16.22
N THR A 257 21.87 20.81 15.00
CA THR A 257 21.24 21.29 13.76
C THR A 257 19.99 20.47 13.51
N THR A 258 18.83 20.94 13.96
CA THR A 258 17.52 20.35 13.63
C THR A 258 16.74 21.31 12.74
N PRO A 259 15.88 20.84 11.81
CA PRO A 259 14.86 21.72 11.26
C PRO A 259 13.98 22.26 12.41
N ILE A 260 13.24 23.35 12.18
CA ILE A 260 12.19 23.78 13.12
C ILE A 260 10.98 22.85 12.94
N ILE A 261 11.15 21.62 13.41
CA ILE A 261 10.08 20.89 14.07
C ILE A 261 9.97 21.54 15.45
N GLU A 262 8.76 21.93 15.86
CA GLU A 262 8.55 22.41 17.23
C GLU A 262 8.99 21.30 18.19
N LYS A 263 10.11 21.48 18.91
CA LYS A 263 10.48 20.59 20.00
C LYS A 263 9.35 20.58 21.00
N ASP A 264 8.96 19.39 21.43
CA ASP A 264 7.70 19.11 22.09
C ASP A 264 7.34 20.20 23.10
N LYS A 265 6.33 21.01 22.73
CA LYS A 265 5.42 21.50 23.76
C LYS A 265 4.90 20.24 24.43
N THR A 266 5.24 20.04 25.69
CA THR A 266 4.38 19.30 26.60
C THR A 266 3.08 20.09 26.82
N SER A 267 2.29 20.19 25.76
CA SER A 267 0.98 19.57 25.85
C SER A 267 1.21 18.14 26.40
N ASN A 268 0.77 17.78 27.61
CA ASN A 268 -0.44 18.31 28.24
C ASN A 268 -1.49 18.56 27.16
N SER A 269 -1.67 17.54 26.32
CA SER A 269 -2.95 17.27 25.73
C SER A 269 -3.90 17.15 26.91
N GLN A 270 -4.49 18.29 27.28
CA GLN A 270 -5.89 18.29 27.61
C GLN A 270 -6.55 17.59 26.42
N LEU A 271 -6.71 16.28 26.55
CA LEU A 271 -7.85 15.57 26.02
C LEU A 271 -9.05 16.23 26.69
N THR A 272 -9.40 17.42 26.19
CA THR A 272 -10.77 17.89 26.25
C THR A 272 -11.54 16.84 25.48
N LEU A 273 -12.05 15.88 26.25
CA LEU A 273 -13.20 15.06 25.90
C LEU A 273 -14.40 16.03 25.81
N SER A 274 -14.34 16.91 24.81
CA SER A 274 -15.47 17.64 24.28
C SER A 274 -16.51 16.57 23.95
N LYS A 275 -17.65 16.62 24.64
CA LYS A 275 -18.72 15.63 24.48
C LYS A 275 -18.97 15.43 22.99
N ARG A 276 -18.84 14.18 22.52
CA ARG A 276 -18.91 13.86 21.08
C ARG A 276 -20.16 14.48 20.48
N TRP A 277 -19.99 15.18 19.35
CA TRP A 277 -21.10 15.73 18.61
C TRP A 277 -21.92 14.58 18.00
N ILE A 278 -23.18 14.50 18.40
CA ILE A 278 -24.18 13.53 17.94
C ILE A 278 -25.50 14.29 17.72
N GLN A 279 -26.39 13.74 16.89
CA GLN A 279 -27.61 14.43 16.46
C GLN A 279 -28.58 14.74 17.61
N GLU A 280 -28.45 14.04 18.75
CA GLU A 280 -29.20 14.28 19.98
C GLU A 280 -28.69 15.47 20.81
N ASN A 281 -27.46 15.94 20.59
CA ASN A 281 -26.81 16.94 21.46
C ASN A 281 -26.33 18.22 20.76
N VAL A 282 -26.32 18.26 19.42
CA VAL A 282 -26.05 19.45 18.60
C VAL A 282 -26.89 19.45 17.32
N GLN A 283 -27.27 20.62 16.81
CA GLN A 283 -27.95 20.71 15.51
C GLN A 283 -26.93 20.53 14.37
N ILE A 284 -27.08 19.46 13.58
CA ILE A 284 -26.19 19.19 12.44
C ILE A 284 -26.80 19.76 11.15
N VAL A 285 -26.08 20.64 10.47
CA VAL A 285 -26.41 21.12 9.12
C VAL A 285 -25.74 20.21 8.09
N PRO A 286 -26.51 19.36 7.37
CA PRO A 286 -25.94 18.36 6.45
C PRO A 286 -25.45 18.97 5.14
N PHE A 287 -24.64 18.22 4.39
CA PHE A 287 -24.10 18.65 3.11
C PHE A 287 -25.15 18.50 1.99
N GLU A 288 -25.74 19.62 1.56
CA GLU A 288 -26.92 19.74 0.65
C GLU A 288 -26.84 18.98 -0.71
N SER A 289 -25.68 18.44 -1.11
CA SER A 289 -25.49 17.77 -2.42
C SER A 289 -25.86 16.28 -2.40
N ARG A 290 -26.87 15.89 -3.21
CA ARG A 290 -27.19 14.50 -3.66
C ARG A 290 -26.79 13.43 -2.64
N SER A 291 -27.63 13.23 -1.62
CA SER A 291 -27.45 12.38 -0.43
C SER A 291 -26.36 11.31 -0.56
N PHE A 292 -25.41 11.31 0.38
CA PHE A 292 -24.30 10.36 0.30
C PHE A 292 -24.84 8.91 0.27
N PHE A 293 -25.89 8.64 1.05
CA PHE A 293 -26.62 7.38 1.16
C PHE A 293 -27.92 7.34 0.32
N SER A 294 -28.46 6.16 0.02
CA SER A 294 -29.86 5.97 -0.44
C SER A 294 -30.82 6.05 0.76
N LYS A 295 -32.14 5.97 0.53
CA LYS A 295 -33.12 5.90 1.63
C LYS A 295 -32.90 4.68 2.53
N ASP A 296 -32.62 3.54 1.92
CA ASP A 296 -32.36 2.26 2.59
C ASP A 296 -31.00 2.25 3.30
N GLU A 297 -29.95 2.77 2.65
CA GLU A 297 -28.64 2.97 3.30
C GLU A 297 -28.74 3.94 4.49
N GLN A 298 -29.60 4.97 4.40
CA GLN A 298 -29.88 5.89 5.52
C GLN A 298 -30.65 5.18 6.65
N SER A 299 -31.66 4.35 6.35
CA SER A 299 -32.40 3.64 7.40
C SER A 299 -31.53 2.71 8.24
N PHE A 300 -30.45 2.12 7.69
CA PHE A 300 -29.48 1.39 8.51
C PHE A 300 -28.68 2.30 9.45
N LEU A 301 -28.36 3.53 9.04
CA LEU A 301 -27.66 4.49 9.90
C LEU A 301 -28.58 4.99 11.02
N ASP A 302 -29.83 5.32 10.69
CA ASP A 302 -30.84 5.85 11.61
C ASP A 302 -31.27 4.79 12.65
N ALA A 303 -31.37 3.52 12.26
CA ALA A 303 -31.75 2.42 13.15
C ALA A 303 -30.68 2.09 14.22
N PHE A 304 -29.40 2.38 13.96
CA PHE A 304 -28.28 1.99 14.82
C PHE A 304 -27.45 3.18 15.26
N LYS A 305 -27.84 3.77 16.40
CA LYS A 305 -27.10 4.85 17.07
C LYS A 305 -25.63 4.46 17.37
N PRO A 306 -24.69 5.43 17.38
CA PRO A 306 -23.31 5.16 17.79
C PRO A 306 -23.23 4.80 19.27
N PRO A 307 -22.41 3.81 19.68
CA PRO A 307 -22.19 3.46 21.08
C PRO A 307 -21.46 4.61 21.81
N ASN A 308 -21.97 5.01 22.98
CA ASN A 308 -21.34 6.02 23.82
C ASN A 308 -20.36 5.38 24.81
N ALA A 309 -19.07 5.59 24.59
CA ALA A 309 -17.99 5.06 25.44
C ALA A 309 -18.07 5.50 26.92
N GLU A 310 -18.68 6.65 27.24
CA GLU A 310 -18.84 7.11 28.63
C GLU A 310 -19.86 6.30 29.43
N HIS A 311 -20.74 5.55 28.75
CA HIS A 311 -21.83 4.78 29.36
C HIS A 311 -21.86 3.31 28.91
N TYR A 312 -20.88 2.86 28.12
CA TYR A 312 -20.83 1.51 27.59
C TYR A 312 -20.31 0.52 28.65
N THR A 313 -21.23 -0.24 29.25
CA THR A 313 -20.89 -1.38 30.11
C THR A 313 -20.62 -2.63 29.27
N ILE A 314 -19.46 -3.26 29.44
CA ILE A 314 -19.11 -4.51 28.74
C ILE A 314 -20.07 -5.65 29.16
N PRO A 315 -20.87 -6.23 28.24
CA PRO A 315 -21.84 -7.27 28.59
C PRO A 315 -21.24 -8.56 29.15
N SER A 316 -22.06 -9.33 29.88
CA SER A 316 -21.67 -10.62 30.48
C SER A 316 -21.26 -11.65 29.43
N SER A 317 -21.88 -11.69 28.25
CA SER A 317 -21.50 -12.57 27.13
C SER A 317 -20.04 -12.45 26.66
N LEU A 318 -19.36 -11.32 26.93
CA LEU A 318 -17.93 -11.14 26.69
C LEU A 318 -17.04 -11.66 27.82
N LYS A 319 -17.58 -11.92 29.01
CA LYS A 319 -16.85 -12.52 30.14
C LYS A 319 -16.67 -14.03 29.94
N HIS A 320 -17.67 -14.71 29.40
CA HIS A 320 -17.57 -16.12 29.02
C HIS A 320 -16.48 -16.33 27.96
N CYS A 321 -15.72 -17.43 28.04
CA CYS A 321 -14.68 -17.74 27.06
C CYS A 321 -15.27 -18.16 25.71
N GLU A 322 -16.35 -18.95 25.74
CA GLU A 322 -16.91 -19.65 24.59
C GLU A 322 -18.10 -18.92 23.96
N LEU A 323 -18.29 -19.16 22.65
CA LEU A 323 -19.38 -18.62 21.85
C LEU A 323 -20.49 -19.68 21.79
N SER A 324 -21.66 -19.36 22.35
CA SER A 324 -22.85 -20.23 22.33
C SER A 324 -23.97 -19.58 21.53
N LEU A 325 -25.00 -20.36 21.17
CA LEU A 325 -26.20 -19.85 20.51
C LEU A 325 -26.87 -18.72 21.31
N GLU A 326 -27.01 -18.91 22.61
CA GLU A 326 -27.65 -17.96 23.54
C GLU A 326 -26.88 -16.65 23.65
N ASN A 327 -25.53 -16.73 23.73
CA ASN A 327 -24.69 -15.55 23.88
C ASN A 327 -24.32 -14.88 22.54
N TYR A 328 -24.57 -15.53 21.40
CA TYR A 328 -24.10 -15.12 20.07
C TYR A 328 -24.47 -13.69 19.70
N LYS A 329 -25.77 -13.36 19.78
CA LYS A 329 -26.32 -12.09 19.30
C LYS A 329 -25.83 -10.91 20.12
N GLU A 330 -25.89 -11.02 21.45
CA GLU A 330 -25.37 -10.01 22.38
C GLU A 330 -23.85 -9.86 22.21
N ARG A 331 -23.11 -10.97 22.10
CA ARG A 331 -21.65 -10.94 21.97
C ARG A 331 -21.19 -10.33 20.66
N MET A 332 -21.77 -10.70 19.54
CA MET A 332 -21.40 -10.16 18.22
C MET A 332 -21.78 -8.68 18.11
N GLN A 333 -22.94 -8.28 18.63
CA GLN A 333 -23.32 -6.87 18.78
C GLN A 333 -22.27 -6.11 19.61
N ALA A 334 -21.93 -6.61 20.79
CA ALA A 334 -20.96 -5.99 21.69
C ALA A 334 -19.53 -5.92 21.11
N LEU A 335 -19.16 -6.87 20.24
CA LEU A 335 -17.88 -6.83 19.51
C LEU A 335 -17.89 -5.77 18.40
N LEU A 336 -18.99 -5.60 17.67
CA LEU A 336 -19.16 -4.52 16.68
C LEU A 336 -19.18 -3.14 17.35
N ASP A 337 -19.78 -3.04 18.55
CA ASP A 337 -19.80 -1.79 19.33
C ASP A 337 -18.42 -1.42 19.86
N ILE A 338 -17.67 -2.40 20.39
CA ILE A 338 -16.26 -2.22 20.79
C ILE A 338 -15.35 -1.90 19.61
N GLU A 339 -15.58 -2.49 18.44
CA GLU A 339 -14.86 -2.17 17.20
C GLU A 339 -15.18 -0.75 16.72
N GLU A 340 -16.45 -0.33 16.71
CA GLU A 340 -16.82 1.06 16.34
C GLU A 340 -16.22 2.09 17.29
N MET A 341 -16.24 1.84 18.60
CA MET A 341 -15.59 2.71 19.58
C MET A 341 -14.08 2.75 19.39
N ALA A 342 -13.41 1.63 19.10
CA ALA A 342 -11.98 1.61 18.84
C ALA A 342 -11.61 2.36 17.56
N GLN A 343 -12.36 2.15 16.46
CA GLN A 343 -12.17 2.91 15.22
C GLN A 343 -12.37 4.42 15.46
N THR A 344 -13.45 4.79 16.17
CA THR A 344 -13.72 6.19 16.55
C THR A 344 -12.58 6.78 17.38
N ALA A 345 -12.13 6.07 18.43
CA ALA A 345 -11.05 6.51 19.32
C ALA A 345 -9.68 6.57 18.62
N SER A 346 -9.45 5.74 17.60
CA SER A 346 -8.27 5.81 16.74
C SER A 346 -8.28 7.06 15.87
N VAL A 347 -9.40 7.35 15.22
CA VAL A 347 -9.53 8.55 14.36
C VAL A 347 -9.61 9.83 15.19
N SER A 348 -10.18 9.81 16.39
CA SER A 348 -10.27 10.98 17.27
C SER A 348 -8.93 11.45 17.83
N LYS A 349 -7.82 10.70 17.65
CA LYS A 349 -6.46 11.19 17.95
C LYS A 349 -6.07 12.38 17.06
N TYR A 350 -6.77 12.58 15.95
CA TYR A 350 -6.62 13.74 15.06
C TYR A 350 -7.62 14.88 15.38
N ASN A 351 -8.56 14.70 16.32
CA ASN A 351 -9.56 15.72 16.70
C ASN A 351 -8.92 16.84 17.54
N LEU A 352 -8.32 17.81 16.86
CA LEU A 352 -7.61 18.92 17.47
C LEU A 352 -8.14 20.23 16.88
N THR A 353 -8.28 21.27 17.70
CA THR A 353 -8.73 22.59 17.20
C THR A 353 -7.68 23.09 16.20
N ALA A 354 -8.09 23.30 14.95
CA ALA A 354 -7.18 23.49 13.83
C ALA A 354 -7.55 24.73 13.03
N THR A 355 -6.53 25.41 12.50
CA THR A 355 -6.74 26.46 11.50
C THR A 355 -7.01 25.80 10.16
N VAL A 356 -8.06 26.25 9.49
CA VAL A 356 -8.45 25.81 8.15
C VAL A 356 -8.28 27.00 7.20
N ASP A 357 -7.46 26.84 6.16
CA ASP A 357 -7.30 27.85 5.11
C ASP A 357 -8.47 27.72 4.12
N ILE A 358 -9.31 28.74 4.01
CA ILE A 358 -10.46 28.74 3.10
C ILE A 358 -10.00 29.19 1.71
N VAL A 359 -10.29 28.40 0.66
CA VAL A 359 -9.85 28.67 -0.72
C VAL A 359 -10.95 28.41 -1.75
N ASP A 360 -10.98 29.21 -2.81
CA ASP A 360 -11.86 29.00 -3.98
C ASP A 360 -11.39 27.84 -4.88
N ARG A 361 -10.09 27.53 -4.87
CA ARG A 361 -9.44 26.51 -5.70
C ARG A 361 -8.19 25.94 -5.03
N PHE A 362 -7.82 24.71 -5.40
CA PHE A 362 -6.53 24.13 -5.01
C PHE A 362 -5.96 23.23 -6.10
N LEU A 363 -4.63 23.13 -6.14
CA LEU A 363 -3.92 22.18 -6.98
C LEU A 363 -3.88 20.83 -6.26
N LEU A 364 -4.30 19.76 -6.94
CA LEU A 364 -4.16 18.38 -6.47
C LEU A 364 -2.68 18.05 -6.19
N VAL A 365 -2.44 17.19 -5.20
CA VAL A 365 -1.09 16.83 -4.75
C VAL A 365 -0.26 16.26 -5.93
N PRO A 366 1.03 16.64 -6.08
CA PRO A 366 1.85 16.23 -7.22
C PRO A 366 1.88 14.72 -7.45
N GLY A 367 1.24 14.29 -8.54
CA GLY A 367 1.03 12.89 -8.89
C GLY A 367 0.37 12.73 -10.26
N LEU A 368 -0.06 11.51 -10.61
CA LEU A 368 -0.58 11.18 -11.95
C LEU A 368 -1.82 11.99 -12.37
N ASN A 369 -2.58 12.55 -11.43
CA ASN A 369 -3.77 13.37 -11.67
C ASN A 369 -3.56 14.85 -11.28
N SER A 370 -2.34 15.38 -11.43
CA SER A 370 -2.04 16.78 -11.12
C SER A 370 -2.95 17.74 -11.91
N GLY A 371 -3.79 18.50 -11.22
CA GLY A 371 -4.80 19.36 -11.83
C GLY A 371 -5.42 20.33 -10.83
N LEU A 372 -6.02 21.40 -11.34
CA LEU A 372 -6.61 22.48 -10.53
C LEU A 372 -8.11 22.22 -10.31
N LYS A 373 -8.54 22.04 -9.06
CA LYS A 373 -9.95 21.96 -8.68
C LYS A 373 -10.48 23.34 -8.30
N PHE A 374 -11.68 23.67 -8.76
CA PHE A 374 -12.41 24.89 -8.42
C PHE A 374 -13.69 24.54 -7.66
N ALA A 375 -14.07 25.35 -6.68
CA ALA A 375 -15.36 25.24 -6.02
C ALA A 375 -16.49 25.76 -6.94
N GLN A 376 -17.73 25.31 -6.72
CA GLN A 376 -18.88 25.64 -7.56
C GLN A 376 -20.12 25.92 -6.70
N ASN A 377 -21.08 26.67 -7.23
CA ASN A 377 -22.40 26.88 -6.65
C ASN A 377 -22.39 27.39 -5.18
N GLY A 378 -21.48 28.33 -4.86
CA GLY A 378 -21.36 28.92 -3.52
C GLY A 378 -20.60 28.06 -2.48
N GLN A 379 -20.12 26.88 -2.87
CA GLN A 379 -19.19 26.09 -2.06
C GLN A 379 -17.82 26.78 -1.98
N LEU A 380 -17.04 26.43 -0.96
CA LEU A 380 -15.61 26.73 -0.84
C LEU A 380 -14.89 25.45 -0.40
N PHE A 381 -13.56 25.44 -0.51
CA PHE A 381 -12.74 24.40 0.11
C PHE A 381 -12.09 24.91 1.39
N GLY A 382 -11.92 24.03 2.37
CA GLY A 382 -11.15 24.28 3.58
C GLY A 382 -9.95 23.35 3.64
N ARG A 383 -8.73 23.90 3.63
CA ARG A 383 -7.50 23.14 3.84
C ARG A 383 -7.24 22.99 5.34
N LEU A 384 -7.57 21.81 5.86
CA LEU A 384 -7.34 21.43 7.25
C LEU A 384 -5.90 20.96 7.43
N GLN A 385 -5.09 21.69 8.22
CA GLN A 385 -3.77 21.23 8.66
C GLN A 385 -3.90 20.25 9.85
N LEU A 386 -3.33 19.05 9.71
CA LEU A 386 -3.28 18.03 10.75
C LEU A 386 -2.06 18.22 11.66
N GLN A 387 -2.16 17.76 12.92
CA GLN A 387 -1.02 17.74 13.86
C GLN A 387 -0.19 16.45 13.77
N GLN A 388 -0.78 15.34 13.31
CA GLN A 388 -0.07 14.07 13.07
C GLN A 388 -0.13 13.70 11.58
N ASP A 389 0.98 13.14 11.09
CA ASP A 389 1.09 12.58 9.74
C ASP A 389 0.18 11.34 9.56
N ILE A 390 -0.65 11.35 8.52
CA ILE A 390 -1.32 10.14 8.01
C ILE A 390 -0.27 9.27 7.30
N SER A 391 -0.22 7.99 7.66
CA SER A 391 0.63 6.97 7.02
C SER A 391 -0.20 5.75 6.63
N GLU A 392 0.13 5.13 5.49
CA GLU A 392 -0.48 3.84 5.11
C GLU A 392 -0.01 2.68 6.00
N ASP A 393 1.16 2.80 6.65
CA ASP A 393 1.73 1.77 7.54
C ASP A 393 0.93 1.62 8.85
N THR A 394 0.26 2.68 9.34
CA THR A 394 -0.48 2.67 10.62
C THR A 394 -1.97 2.37 10.43
N SER A 395 -2.55 1.57 11.32
CA SER A 395 -3.99 1.25 11.29
C SER A 395 -4.86 2.51 11.35
N HIS A 396 -4.44 3.47 12.16
CA HIS A 396 -5.08 4.76 12.38
C HIS A 396 -5.08 5.64 11.11
N GLY A 397 -3.97 5.65 10.35
CA GLY A 397 -3.90 6.35 9.07
C GLY A 397 -4.73 5.66 7.99
N ARG A 398 -4.74 4.33 7.95
CA ARG A 398 -5.62 3.55 7.06
C ARG A 398 -7.10 3.84 7.29
N LEU A 399 -7.56 3.99 8.54
CA LEU A 399 -8.95 4.38 8.84
C LEU A 399 -9.37 5.69 8.16
N ILE A 400 -8.53 6.74 8.25
CA ILE A 400 -8.83 8.05 7.61
C ILE A 400 -8.78 7.96 6.07
N LEU A 401 -7.85 7.16 5.53
CA LEU A 401 -7.71 6.95 4.09
C LEU A 401 -8.87 6.14 3.47
N GLN A 402 -9.46 5.20 4.21
CA GLN A 402 -10.47 4.27 3.70
C GLN A 402 -11.92 4.64 4.08
N TYR A 403 -12.18 5.01 5.33
CA TYR A 403 -13.54 5.05 5.89
C TYR A 403 -14.05 6.45 6.28
N VAL A 404 -13.17 7.42 6.53
CA VAL A 404 -13.56 8.81 6.87
C VAL A 404 -13.82 9.61 5.60
N ASN A 405 -15.10 9.86 5.27
CA ASN A 405 -15.50 10.71 4.14
C ASN A 405 -16.18 12.03 4.58
N THR A 406 -16.62 12.10 5.83
CA THR A 406 -17.34 13.25 6.41
C THR A 406 -16.59 13.77 7.63
N VAL A 407 -16.61 15.09 7.80
CA VAL A 407 -16.00 15.82 8.91
C VAL A 407 -17.00 16.85 9.40
N TYR A 408 -17.29 16.84 10.69
CA TYR A 408 -18.07 17.90 11.32
C TYR A 408 -17.15 19.04 11.75
N ILE A 409 -17.59 20.27 11.51
CA ILE A 409 -16.84 21.49 11.86
C ILE A 409 -17.72 22.50 12.61
N CYS A 410 -17.12 23.18 13.58
CA CYS A 410 -17.72 24.28 14.33
C CYS A 410 -16.68 25.39 14.56
N PRO A 411 -16.97 26.69 14.37
CA PRO A 411 -16.02 27.76 14.66
C PRO A 411 -15.56 27.72 16.13
N ALA A 412 -14.25 27.80 16.37
CA ALA A 412 -13.69 27.74 17.71
C ALA A 412 -14.19 28.89 18.61
N SER A 413 -14.56 30.03 18.03
CA SER A 413 -15.18 31.18 18.70
C SER A 413 -16.56 30.89 19.29
N THR A 414 -17.26 29.86 18.80
CA THR A 414 -18.61 29.48 19.24
C THR A 414 -18.59 28.41 20.33
N TYR A 415 -17.40 27.88 20.68
CA TYR A 415 -17.26 26.77 21.62
C TYR A 415 -16.73 27.22 22.99
N ASN A 416 -17.59 27.17 24.01
CA ASN A 416 -17.18 27.24 25.41
C ASN A 416 -16.85 25.84 25.93
N LYS A 417 -15.82 25.71 26.78
CA LYS A 417 -15.37 24.39 27.29
C LYS A 417 -16.45 23.59 28.02
N ASP A 418 -17.41 24.27 28.64
CA ASP A 418 -18.45 23.69 29.48
C ASP A 418 -19.81 23.48 28.78
N SER A 419 -19.95 23.92 27.51
CA SER A 419 -21.23 23.84 26.77
C SER A 419 -21.04 23.43 25.31
N LEU A 420 -21.85 22.46 24.87
CA LEU A 420 -21.92 22.04 23.46
C LEU A 420 -22.32 23.20 22.52
N PRO A 421 -21.82 23.24 21.28
CA PRO A 421 -22.21 24.23 20.29
C PRO A 421 -23.64 23.98 19.83
N SER A 422 -24.44 25.04 19.65
CA SER A 422 -25.83 24.89 19.20
C SER A 422 -25.94 24.31 17.78
N VAL A 423 -25.06 24.73 16.87
CA VAL A 423 -25.06 24.34 15.45
C VAL A 423 -23.65 23.91 15.02
N ILE A 424 -23.57 22.81 14.27
CA ILE A 424 -22.36 22.31 13.60
C ILE A 424 -22.64 22.01 12.12
N TYR A 425 -21.61 22.01 11.28
CA TYR A 425 -21.75 21.86 9.83
C TYR A 425 -21.06 20.60 9.32
N GLU A 426 -21.68 19.89 8.38
CA GLU A 426 -21.07 18.77 7.65
C GLU A 426 -20.18 19.30 6.51
N ALA A 427 -18.94 18.81 6.47
CA ALA A 427 -17.99 19.00 5.38
C ALA A 427 -17.51 17.64 4.82
N GLN A 428 -17.25 17.56 3.51
CA GLN A 428 -16.88 16.31 2.83
C GLN A 428 -15.38 16.28 2.51
N VAL A 429 -14.71 15.15 2.73
CA VAL A 429 -13.27 14.98 2.42
C VAL A 429 -13.06 14.81 0.91
N GLU A 430 -12.43 15.78 0.27
CA GLU A 430 -12.26 15.89 -1.19
C GLU A 430 -10.87 15.46 -1.69
N GLU A 431 -9.82 15.68 -0.88
CA GLU A 431 -8.47 15.14 -1.09
C GLU A 431 -7.79 14.90 0.27
N ARG A 432 -6.92 13.88 0.33
CA ARG A 432 -6.18 13.47 1.53
C ARG A 432 -4.68 13.58 1.26
N GLY A 433 -4.00 14.51 1.94
CA GLY A 433 -2.55 14.63 1.95
C GLY A 433 -1.93 13.98 3.19
N LYS A 434 -0.60 14.05 3.29
CA LYS A 434 0.16 13.51 4.43
C LYS A 434 -0.20 14.17 5.76
N ASN A 435 -0.13 15.50 5.81
CA ASN A 435 -0.35 16.31 7.01
C ASN A 435 -1.48 17.32 6.84
N PHE A 436 -2.32 17.18 5.81
CA PHE A 436 -3.51 18.01 5.62
C PHE A 436 -4.61 17.26 4.88
N LEU A 437 -5.83 17.77 4.98
CA LEU A 437 -6.99 17.32 4.22
C LEU A 437 -7.62 18.53 3.51
N PHE A 438 -8.12 18.35 2.29
CA PHE A 438 -9.02 19.32 1.67
C PHE A 438 -10.47 18.89 1.93
N LEU A 439 -11.20 19.75 2.63
CA LEU A 439 -12.63 19.62 2.90
C LEU A 439 -13.42 20.45 1.88
N ARG A 440 -14.56 19.96 1.39
CA ARG A 440 -15.57 20.75 0.67
C ARG A 440 -16.61 21.23 1.67
N LEU A 441 -16.87 22.55 1.67
CA LEU A 441 -17.83 23.21 2.56
C LEU A 441 -19.15 23.46 1.82
N SER A 442 -20.28 23.26 2.50
CA SER A 442 -21.61 23.41 1.88
C SER A 442 -21.97 24.88 1.64
N PRO A 443 -22.85 25.19 0.68
CA PRO A 443 -23.34 26.56 0.46
C PRO A 443 -24.04 27.14 1.69
N ALA A 444 -24.68 26.32 2.53
CA ALA A 444 -25.14 26.75 3.86
C ALA A 444 -23.97 27.18 4.75
N CYS A 445 -23.02 26.27 4.99
CA CYS A 445 -21.83 26.55 5.82
C CYS A 445 -21.07 27.81 5.39
N THR A 446 -20.90 28.06 4.09
CA THR A 446 -20.21 29.27 3.61
C THR A 446 -21.02 30.56 3.78
N ARG A 447 -22.35 30.53 3.62
CA ARG A 447 -23.23 31.67 3.91
C ARG A 447 -23.30 31.97 5.41
N ASP A 448 -23.63 30.95 6.19
CA ASP A 448 -24.02 31.09 7.60
C ASP A 448 -22.82 31.47 8.49
N LEU A 449 -21.62 31.00 8.11
CA LEU A 449 -20.34 31.39 8.72
C LEU A 449 -19.61 32.53 7.98
N GLN A 450 -20.26 33.13 6.97
CA GLN A 450 -19.74 34.25 6.16
C GLN A 450 -18.35 34.03 5.53
N LEU A 451 -18.03 32.79 5.17
CA LEU A 451 -16.72 32.37 4.67
C LEU A 451 -16.45 32.90 3.27
N LYS A 452 -15.19 33.28 3.02
CA LYS A 452 -14.66 33.77 1.74
C LYS A 452 -13.31 33.10 1.48
N SER A 453 -12.86 33.10 0.23
CA SER A 453 -11.47 32.69 -0.07
C SER A 453 -10.49 33.55 0.71
N ASP A 454 -9.33 32.98 1.00
CA ASP A 454 -8.16 33.61 1.60
C ASP A 454 -8.40 34.02 3.07
N MET A 455 -9.42 33.43 3.71
CA MET A 455 -9.64 33.48 5.16
C MET A 455 -8.96 32.31 5.88
N HIS A 456 -8.35 32.58 7.03
CA HIS A 456 -7.89 31.55 7.96
C HIS A 456 -8.85 31.50 9.15
N VAL A 457 -9.53 30.37 9.35
CA VAL A 457 -10.56 30.22 10.40
C VAL A 457 -10.20 29.04 11.30
N GLN A 458 -10.23 29.25 12.62
CA GLN A 458 -10.07 28.16 13.57
C GLN A 458 -11.40 27.42 13.74
N PHE A 459 -11.38 26.13 13.45
CA PHE A 459 -12.48 25.22 13.68
C PHE A 459 -12.12 24.21 14.76
N GLN A 460 -13.09 23.88 15.61
CA GLN A 460 -13.15 22.55 16.21
C GLN A 460 -13.67 21.56 15.17
N ILE A 461 -13.12 20.33 15.22
CA ILE A 461 -13.24 19.36 14.15
C ILE A 461 -13.44 17.96 14.76
N GLN A 462 -14.49 17.29 14.33
CA GLN A 462 -14.74 15.87 14.62
C GLN A 462 -14.80 15.11 13.29
N PHE A 463 -13.86 14.18 13.10
CA PHE A 463 -13.92 13.22 12.00
C PHE A 463 -15.05 12.21 12.24
N GLU A 464 -15.83 11.91 11.20
CA GLU A 464 -16.89 10.90 11.27
C GLU A 464 -16.61 9.74 10.30
N ILE A 465 -16.73 8.52 10.81
CA ILE A 465 -16.41 7.28 10.10
C ILE A 465 -17.65 6.83 9.32
N ASN A 466 -17.49 6.22 8.14
CA ASN A 466 -18.62 5.63 7.42
C ASN A 466 -19.14 4.36 8.13
N ARG A 467 -20.05 4.55 9.09
CA ARG A 467 -20.66 3.51 9.94
C ARG A 467 -21.52 2.48 9.18
N LEU A 468 -21.88 2.74 7.92
CA LEU A 468 -22.86 1.95 7.14
C LEU A 468 -22.58 0.44 7.18
N HIS A 469 -21.31 0.03 7.04
CA HIS A 469 -20.94 -1.39 7.05
C HIS A 469 -21.22 -2.06 8.41
N LEU A 470 -20.93 -1.37 9.52
CA LEU A 470 -21.20 -1.84 10.88
C LEU A 470 -22.70 -1.91 11.13
N CYS A 471 -23.46 -0.88 10.72
CA CYS A 471 -24.92 -0.87 10.81
C CYS A 471 -25.58 -1.98 9.99
N GLN A 472 -25.11 -2.27 8.78
CA GLN A 472 -25.56 -3.41 7.97
C GLN A 472 -25.34 -4.74 8.70
N MET A 473 -24.22 -4.93 9.39
CA MET A 473 -23.94 -6.14 10.16
C MET A 473 -24.80 -6.25 11.43
N ARG A 474 -25.06 -5.14 12.13
CA ARG A 474 -26.01 -5.11 13.24
C ARG A 474 -27.44 -5.41 12.80
N TYR A 475 -27.86 -4.89 11.64
CA TYR A 475 -29.15 -5.23 11.04
C TYR A 475 -29.26 -6.72 10.75
N ALA A 476 -28.25 -7.33 10.13
CA ALA A 476 -28.22 -8.77 9.90
C ALA A 476 -28.29 -9.57 11.22
N LEU A 477 -27.56 -9.16 12.27
CA LEU A 477 -27.66 -9.76 13.62
C LEU A 477 -29.05 -9.58 14.26
N GLN A 478 -29.78 -8.52 13.94
CA GLN A 478 -31.15 -8.31 14.43
C GLN A 478 -32.16 -9.20 13.70
N GLU A 479 -32.15 -9.23 12.36
CA GLU A 479 -33.09 -10.02 11.55
C GLU A 479 -32.83 -11.53 11.61
N PHE A 480 -31.58 -11.96 11.78
CA PHE A 480 -31.20 -13.38 11.84
C PHE A 480 -31.72 -14.04 13.12
N THR A 481 -32.95 -14.58 13.05
CA THR A 481 -33.74 -15.04 14.20
C THR A 481 -34.20 -16.50 14.12
N GLN A 482 -34.02 -17.17 12.97
CA GLN A 482 -34.64 -18.49 12.70
C GLN A 482 -33.66 -19.57 12.22
N MET A 483 -32.37 -19.23 12.00
CA MET A 483 -31.38 -20.07 11.30
C MET A 483 -30.26 -20.60 12.22
N HIS A 484 -30.61 -21.02 13.44
CA HIS A 484 -29.63 -21.41 14.48
C HIS A 484 -28.65 -22.52 14.03
N GLN A 485 -29.13 -23.48 13.25
CA GLN A 485 -28.35 -24.60 12.70
C GLN A 485 -27.29 -24.18 11.68
N VAL A 486 -27.34 -22.95 11.16
CA VAL A 486 -26.30 -22.40 10.26
C VAL A 486 -25.08 -21.94 11.06
N LEU A 487 -25.30 -21.40 12.27
CA LEU A 487 -24.24 -20.89 13.14
C LEU A 487 -23.71 -21.96 14.10
N PHE A 488 -24.58 -22.87 14.53
CA PHE A 488 -24.32 -23.95 15.48
C PHE A 488 -25.01 -25.25 14.98
N PRO A 489 -24.52 -25.85 13.88
CA PRO A 489 -25.07 -27.09 13.34
C PRO A 489 -24.87 -28.27 14.30
N THR A 490 -25.94 -29.05 14.52
CA THR A 490 -25.93 -30.24 15.37
C THR A 490 -25.12 -31.37 14.72
N LEU A 491 -24.01 -31.78 15.34
CA LEU A 491 -23.10 -32.81 14.82
C LEU A 491 -23.63 -34.25 14.90
N GLU A 492 -24.76 -34.48 15.58
CA GLU A 492 -25.35 -35.81 15.81
C GLU A 492 -26.24 -36.28 14.64
N HIS A 493 -26.91 -35.33 13.97
CA HIS A 493 -27.92 -35.60 12.94
C HIS A 493 -27.39 -35.33 11.52
N VAL A 494 -26.17 -35.78 11.25
CA VAL A 494 -25.53 -35.66 9.94
C VAL A 494 -26.22 -36.60 8.95
N GLN A 495 -27.22 -36.08 8.24
CA GLN A 495 -27.75 -36.71 7.02
C GLN A 495 -26.58 -37.10 6.11
N PRO A 496 -26.38 -38.40 5.81
CA PRO A 496 -25.33 -38.79 4.88
C PRO A 496 -25.68 -38.22 3.51
N ILE A 497 -24.81 -37.35 2.98
CA ILE A 497 -24.87 -36.93 1.57
C ILE A 497 -25.02 -38.21 0.73
N PRO A 498 -25.94 -38.28 -0.25
CA PRO A 498 -26.31 -39.54 -0.90
C PRO A 498 -25.17 -40.13 -1.75
N TRP A 499 -24.27 -40.84 -1.08
CA TRP A 499 -23.10 -41.52 -1.61
C TRP A 499 -23.50 -42.79 -2.36
N SER A 500 -23.94 -42.62 -3.60
CA SER A 500 -24.27 -43.70 -4.54
C SER A 500 -23.19 -43.82 -5.62
N PRO A 501 -21.99 -44.38 -5.31
CA PRO A 501 -20.86 -44.43 -6.25
C PRO A 501 -21.16 -45.20 -7.55
N VAL A 502 -22.24 -46.00 -7.57
CA VAL A 502 -22.67 -46.81 -8.72
C VAL A 502 -23.50 -46.02 -9.75
N ARG A 503 -23.94 -44.78 -9.46
CA ARG A 503 -24.76 -43.95 -10.38
C ARG A 503 -24.37 -42.46 -10.43
N GLN A 504 -23.34 -42.04 -9.70
CA GLN A 504 -23.22 -40.64 -9.25
C GLN A 504 -22.78 -39.58 -10.29
N TRP A 505 -22.30 -39.97 -11.47
CA TRP A 505 -21.65 -39.04 -12.38
C TRP A 505 -22.56 -38.73 -13.56
N SER A 506 -23.27 -37.59 -13.50
CA SER A 506 -24.01 -37.07 -14.65
C SER A 506 -23.04 -36.86 -15.82
N PRO A 507 -23.35 -37.31 -17.06
CA PRO A 507 -22.55 -37.01 -18.24
C PRO A 507 -22.40 -35.51 -18.54
N ALA A 508 -23.22 -34.66 -17.92
CA ALA A 508 -23.13 -33.20 -17.97
C ALA A 508 -22.25 -32.58 -16.84
N LEU A 509 -21.48 -33.38 -16.10
CA LEU A 509 -20.38 -32.88 -15.27
C LEU A 509 -19.17 -32.54 -16.14
N ASP A 510 -18.57 -31.36 -15.93
CA ASP A 510 -17.32 -31.00 -16.59
C ASP A 510 -16.23 -32.05 -16.31
N SER A 511 -15.60 -32.55 -17.37
CA SER A 511 -14.58 -33.60 -17.29
C SER A 511 -13.36 -33.16 -16.50
N ARG A 512 -13.07 -31.84 -16.47
CA ARG A 512 -11.93 -31.23 -15.76
C ARG A 512 -12.07 -31.25 -14.24
N LEU A 513 -13.26 -31.45 -13.68
CA LEU A 513 -13.46 -31.53 -12.23
C LEU A 513 -12.76 -32.77 -11.65
N ASN A 514 -11.90 -32.60 -10.65
CA ASN A 514 -11.28 -33.74 -9.94
C ASN A 514 -12.27 -34.43 -8.98
N ALA A 515 -11.84 -35.52 -8.34
CA ALA A 515 -12.70 -36.30 -7.44
C ALA A 515 -13.28 -35.48 -6.27
N LYS A 516 -12.46 -34.63 -5.62
CA LYS A 516 -12.90 -33.76 -4.51
C LYS A 516 -13.78 -32.59 -4.95
N GLN A 517 -13.55 -32.07 -6.16
CA GLN A 517 -14.43 -31.06 -6.77
C GLN A 517 -15.78 -31.68 -7.18
N LYS A 518 -15.80 -32.92 -7.69
CA LYS A 518 -17.05 -33.65 -7.97
C LYS A 518 -17.81 -34.01 -6.70
N GLU A 519 -17.13 -34.40 -5.63
CA GLU A 519 -17.67 -34.52 -4.27
C GLU A 519 -18.33 -33.21 -3.80
N ALA A 520 -17.68 -32.06 -3.99
CA ALA A 520 -18.25 -30.77 -3.67
C ALA A 520 -19.49 -30.42 -4.52
N VAL A 521 -19.45 -30.63 -5.84
CA VAL A 521 -20.62 -30.40 -6.70
C VAL A 521 -21.79 -31.29 -6.24
N LEU A 522 -21.57 -32.59 -6.02
CA LEU A 522 -22.60 -33.52 -5.56
C LEU A 522 -23.15 -33.15 -4.17
N ALA A 523 -22.29 -32.69 -3.24
CA ALA A 523 -22.73 -32.21 -1.93
C ALA A 523 -23.67 -31.00 -2.03
N ILE A 524 -23.39 -30.09 -2.97
CA ILE A 524 -24.16 -28.87 -3.22
C ILE A 524 -25.48 -29.19 -3.94
N THR A 525 -25.46 -30.03 -4.99
CA THR A 525 -26.64 -30.35 -5.82
C THR A 525 -27.52 -31.49 -5.28
N ALA A 526 -27.19 -32.07 -4.12
CA ALA A 526 -27.94 -33.17 -3.55
C ALA A 526 -29.29 -32.71 -2.98
N ASN A 527 -30.38 -33.35 -3.43
CA ASN A 527 -31.68 -33.27 -2.78
C ASN A 527 -31.53 -33.74 -1.32
N ALA A 528 -31.82 -32.87 -0.36
CA ALA A 528 -31.71 -33.15 1.06
C ALA A 528 -33.00 -32.71 1.77
N THR A 529 -33.43 -33.50 2.75
CA THR A 529 -34.70 -33.32 3.48
C THR A 529 -34.43 -33.21 4.97
N GLY A 530 -34.91 -32.13 5.60
CA GLY A 530 -34.60 -31.80 7.00
C GLY A 530 -33.50 -30.74 7.11
N SER A 531 -32.99 -30.52 8.33
CA SER A 531 -32.03 -29.45 8.63
C SER A 531 -30.68 -29.65 7.94
N LEU A 532 -30.19 -28.58 7.28
CA LEU A 532 -29.00 -28.64 6.44
C LEU A 532 -27.81 -27.95 7.11
N SER A 533 -26.80 -28.73 7.52
CA SER A 533 -25.50 -28.18 7.91
C SER A 533 -24.84 -27.46 6.70
N PRO A 534 -24.26 -26.27 6.88
CA PRO A 534 -23.51 -25.57 5.84
C PRO A 534 -22.38 -26.42 5.23
N ILE A 535 -22.20 -26.35 3.91
CA ILE A 535 -21.04 -26.94 3.24
C ILE A 535 -19.88 -25.97 3.34
N LEU A 536 -18.74 -26.45 3.86
CA LEU A 536 -17.48 -25.72 3.91
C LEU A 536 -16.60 -26.21 2.76
N LEU A 537 -16.45 -25.39 1.72
CA LEU A 537 -15.55 -25.65 0.60
C LEU A 537 -14.22 -24.91 0.85
N ALA A 538 -13.42 -25.49 1.74
CA ALA A 538 -12.08 -25.02 2.02
C ALA A 538 -11.13 -25.40 0.88
N GLY A 539 -10.17 -24.54 0.57
CA GLY A 539 -9.10 -24.88 -0.36
C GLY A 539 -8.12 -23.74 -0.51
N PRO A 540 -6.81 -24.01 -0.64
CA PRO A 540 -5.82 -23.00 -0.99
C PRO A 540 -6.12 -22.30 -2.33
N TYR A 541 -5.29 -21.33 -2.67
CA TYR A 541 -5.24 -20.77 -4.03
C TYR A 541 -5.11 -21.86 -5.12
N GLY A 542 -5.56 -21.55 -6.35
CA GLY A 542 -5.34 -22.43 -7.52
C GLY A 542 -6.07 -23.78 -7.53
N THR A 543 -6.82 -24.12 -6.47
CA THR A 543 -7.53 -25.40 -6.30
C THR A 543 -8.90 -25.49 -6.97
N GLY A 544 -9.33 -24.43 -7.66
CA GLY A 544 -10.58 -24.43 -8.42
C GLY A 544 -11.86 -24.22 -7.59
N LYS A 545 -11.81 -23.62 -6.39
CA LYS A 545 -13.00 -23.29 -5.57
C LYS A 545 -14.13 -22.65 -6.38
N THR A 546 -13.89 -21.48 -6.96
CA THR A 546 -14.86 -20.71 -7.76
C THR A 546 -15.33 -21.48 -9.00
N PHE A 547 -14.45 -22.25 -9.65
CA PHE A 547 -14.82 -23.14 -10.75
C PHE A 547 -15.80 -24.24 -10.28
N THR A 548 -15.54 -24.84 -9.13
CA THR A 548 -16.39 -25.87 -8.52
C THR A 548 -17.77 -25.32 -8.15
N LEU A 549 -17.82 -24.13 -7.54
CA LEU A 549 -19.07 -23.42 -7.25
C LEU A 549 -19.84 -23.05 -8.53
N ALA A 550 -19.15 -22.60 -9.58
CA ALA A 550 -19.77 -22.27 -10.86
C ALA A 550 -20.32 -23.51 -11.58
N GLN A 551 -19.62 -24.66 -11.54
CA GLN A 551 -20.14 -25.91 -12.08
C GLN A 551 -21.36 -26.42 -11.29
N ALA A 552 -21.35 -26.30 -9.96
CA ALA A 552 -22.54 -26.58 -9.15
C ALA A 552 -23.70 -25.64 -9.50
N ALA A 553 -23.45 -24.33 -9.63
CA ALA A 553 -24.45 -23.35 -10.04
C ALA A 553 -25.08 -23.67 -11.41
N LEU A 554 -24.28 -24.03 -12.42
CA LEU A 554 -24.78 -24.42 -13.75
C LEU A 554 -25.65 -25.68 -13.70
N GLN A 555 -25.37 -26.62 -12.80
CA GLN A 555 -26.22 -27.81 -12.60
C GLN A 555 -27.50 -27.50 -11.83
N LEU A 556 -27.47 -26.60 -10.83
CA LEU A 556 -28.67 -26.14 -10.11
C LEU A 556 -29.65 -25.40 -11.03
N ILE A 557 -29.16 -24.58 -11.96
CA ILE A 557 -30.01 -23.90 -12.95
C ILE A 557 -30.75 -24.91 -13.83
N ALA A 558 -30.13 -26.06 -14.15
CA ALA A 558 -30.77 -27.11 -14.93
C ALA A 558 -31.82 -27.93 -14.15
N GLN A 559 -31.91 -27.79 -12.83
CA GLN A 559 -32.99 -28.34 -12.01
C GLN A 559 -34.17 -27.34 -11.97
N PRO A 560 -35.44 -27.79 -11.99
CA PRO A 560 -36.58 -26.90 -11.77
C PRO A 560 -36.59 -26.33 -10.34
N ASN A 561 -37.24 -25.18 -10.15
CA ASN A 561 -37.46 -24.52 -8.85
C ASN A 561 -36.20 -24.10 -8.06
N CYS A 562 -35.00 -24.17 -8.64
CA CYS A 562 -33.79 -23.63 -8.01
C CYS A 562 -33.60 -22.13 -8.27
N ASN A 563 -33.62 -21.35 -7.20
CA ASN A 563 -33.19 -19.95 -7.16
C ASN A 563 -31.86 -19.85 -6.39
N LEU A 564 -30.89 -19.11 -6.95
CA LEU A 564 -29.50 -19.10 -6.50
C LEU A 564 -29.01 -17.68 -6.17
N LEU A 565 -28.52 -17.48 -4.94
CA LEU A 565 -27.82 -16.25 -4.54
C LEU A 565 -26.31 -16.55 -4.44
N ILE A 566 -25.51 -15.89 -5.28
CA ILE A 566 -24.04 -15.92 -5.23
C ILE A 566 -23.55 -14.62 -4.62
N CYS A 567 -22.97 -14.70 -3.44
CA CYS A 567 -22.29 -13.62 -2.77
C CYS A 567 -20.77 -13.79 -2.83
N THR A 568 -20.06 -12.67 -2.94
CA THR A 568 -18.60 -12.61 -2.82
C THR A 568 -18.17 -11.48 -1.90
N HIS A 569 -16.95 -11.52 -1.39
CA HIS A 569 -16.41 -10.38 -0.64
C HIS A 569 -16.15 -9.16 -1.56
N SER A 570 -15.58 -9.35 -2.76
CA SER A 570 -15.18 -8.27 -3.66
C SER A 570 -15.81 -8.32 -5.05
N ASN A 571 -15.98 -7.15 -5.67
CA ASN A 571 -16.58 -7.01 -7.01
C ASN A 571 -15.82 -7.81 -8.08
N SER A 572 -14.48 -7.86 -8.03
CA SER A 572 -13.68 -8.63 -8.98
C SER A 572 -14.01 -10.13 -8.97
N ALA A 573 -14.37 -10.68 -7.81
CA ALA A 573 -14.80 -12.08 -7.70
C ALA A 573 -16.22 -12.29 -8.23
N ALA A 574 -17.16 -11.38 -7.94
CA ALA A 574 -18.53 -11.44 -8.48
C ALA A 574 -18.53 -11.29 -10.01
N ASP A 575 -17.71 -10.40 -10.55
CA ASP A 575 -17.58 -10.15 -11.99
C ASP A 575 -16.96 -11.35 -12.73
N LEU A 576 -16.10 -12.13 -12.06
CA LEU A 576 -15.50 -13.36 -12.60
C LEU A 576 -16.56 -14.43 -12.91
N TYR A 577 -17.56 -14.61 -12.04
CA TYR A 577 -18.69 -15.52 -12.29
C TYR A 577 -19.44 -15.17 -13.58
N ILE A 578 -19.63 -13.86 -13.84
CA ILE A 578 -20.30 -13.38 -15.05
C ILE A 578 -19.46 -13.68 -16.29
N LYS A 579 -18.17 -13.32 -16.30
CA LYS A 579 -17.32 -13.43 -17.49
C LYS A 579 -16.94 -14.86 -17.87
N GLU A 580 -16.50 -15.66 -16.92
CA GLU A 580 -15.84 -16.95 -17.21
C GLU A 580 -16.82 -18.12 -17.31
N TYR A 581 -18.00 -17.99 -16.71
CA TYR A 581 -18.94 -19.11 -16.55
C TYR A 581 -20.33 -18.79 -17.09
N PHE A 582 -21.02 -17.76 -16.59
CA PHE A 582 -22.41 -17.51 -17.00
C PHE A 582 -22.53 -16.91 -18.41
N HIS A 583 -21.72 -15.93 -18.78
CA HIS A 583 -21.79 -15.33 -20.12
C HIS A 583 -21.49 -16.34 -21.25
N PRO A 584 -20.41 -17.14 -21.20
CA PRO A 584 -20.14 -18.15 -22.22
C PRO A 584 -21.22 -19.24 -22.26
N TYR A 585 -21.79 -19.64 -21.12
CA TYR A 585 -22.88 -20.62 -21.09
C TYR A 585 -24.18 -20.07 -21.70
N VAL A 586 -24.55 -18.82 -21.41
CA VAL A 586 -25.75 -18.19 -21.97
C VAL A 586 -25.63 -17.98 -23.48
N GLU A 587 -24.49 -17.47 -23.97
CA GLU A 587 -24.26 -17.25 -25.41
C GLU A 587 -24.16 -18.59 -26.19
N SER A 588 -23.58 -19.64 -25.61
CA SER A 588 -23.44 -20.95 -26.29
C SER A 588 -24.67 -21.85 -26.23
N THR A 589 -25.54 -21.71 -25.22
CA THR A 589 -26.74 -22.56 -25.06
C THR A 589 -28.07 -21.85 -25.33
N GLY A 590 -28.06 -20.51 -25.45
CA GLY A 590 -29.27 -19.68 -25.58
C GLY A 590 -30.18 -19.65 -24.34
N ARG A 591 -29.83 -20.35 -23.25
CA ARG A 591 -30.68 -20.55 -22.08
C ARG A 591 -30.79 -19.27 -21.24
N GLN A 592 -31.87 -18.52 -21.44
CA GLN A 592 -32.16 -17.30 -20.66
C GLN A 592 -32.32 -17.57 -19.16
N GLU A 593 -32.71 -18.79 -18.75
CA GLU A 593 -32.72 -19.21 -17.33
C GLU A 593 -31.36 -19.12 -16.65
N ALA A 594 -30.26 -19.24 -17.40
CA ALA A 594 -28.90 -19.12 -16.88
C ALA A 594 -28.37 -17.66 -16.88
N ARG A 595 -29.20 -16.69 -17.25
CA ARG A 595 -28.85 -15.26 -17.27
C ARG A 595 -28.78 -14.72 -15.83
N PRO A 596 -27.60 -14.31 -15.33
CA PRO A 596 -27.47 -13.78 -13.97
C PRO A 596 -27.90 -12.31 -13.88
N LEU A 597 -28.44 -11.93 -12.73
CA LEU A 597 -28.64 -10.54 -12.32
C LEU A 597 -27.43 -10.04 -11.52
N ARG A 598 -26.64 -9.10 -12.05
CA ARG A 598 -25.48 -8.52 -11.36
C ARG A 598 -25.88 -7.26 -10.61
N VAL A 599 -25.96 -7.34 -9.27
CA VAL A 599 -26.32 -6.21 -8.40
C VAL A 599 -25.08 -5.36 -8.08
N MET A 600 -25.08 -4.10 -8.51
CA MET A 600 -23.95 -3.18 -8.38
C MET A 600 -24.21 -2.05 -7.37
N TYR A 601 -23.15 -1.50 -6.77
CA TYR A 601 -23.23 -0.27 -5.99
C TYR A 601 -23.64 0.92 -6.88
N ARG A 602 -24.69 1.63 -6.50
CA ARG A 602 -25.37 2.66 -7.32
C ARG A 602 -24.45 3.79 -7.84
N LYS A 603 -23.40 4.18 -7.10
CA LYS A 603 -22.42 5.22 -7.49
C LYS A 603 -21.14 4.67 -8.16
N ARG A 604 -21.07 3.38 -8.51
CA ARG A 604 -19.95 2.81 -9.28
C ARG A 604 -19.93 3.40 -10.70
N TRP A 605 -18.76 3.72 -11.24
CA TRP A 605 -18.62 4.32 -12.57
C TRP A 605 -18.70 3.25 -13.67
N LYS A 606 -19.68 3.33 -14.58
CA LYS A 606 -19.90 2.32 -15.65
C LYS A 606 -18.65 2.09 -16.51
N SER A 607 -17.91 3.14 -16.85
CA SER A 607 -16.65 3.11 -17.62
C SER A 607 -15.50 2.32 -17.00
N THR A 608 -15.65 1.83 -15.76
CA THR A 608 -14.66 1.02 -15.04
C THR A 608 -15.12 -0.42 -14.81
N LEU A 609 -16.22 -0.83 -15.45
CA LEU A 609 -16.62 -2.23 -15.58
C LEU A 609 -16.29 -2.77 -16.97
N ASP A 610 -16.30 -4.08 -17.09
CA ASP A 610 -16.17 -4.77 -18.37
C ASP A 610 -17.49 -4.70 -19.19
N PRO A 611 -17.44 -4.48 -20.52
CA PRO A 611 -18.63 -4.47 -21.37
C PRO A 611 -19.49 -5.73 -21.29
N VAL A 612 -18.89 -6.90 -21.06
CA VAL A 612 -19.61 -8.16 -20.84
C VAL A 612 -20.42 -8.09 -19.54
N VAL A 613 -19.78 -7.69 -18.44
CA VAL A 613 -20.44 -7.61 -17.12
C VAL A 613 -21.59 -6.60 -17.15
N LEU A 614 -21.39 -5.48 -17.86
CA LEU A 614 -22.41 -4.44 -18.01
C LEU A 614 -23.72 -4.95 -18.65
N LYS A 615 -23.67 -5.97 -19.52
CA LYS A 615 -24.88 -6.64 -20.11
C LYS A 615 -25.81 -7.25 -19.05
N TYR A 616 -25.33 -7.50 -17.84
CA TYR A 616 -26.04 -8.20 -16.76
C TYR A 616 -26.35 -7.28 -15.55
N CYS A 617 -25.96 -6.01 -15.62
CA CYS A 617 -26.17 -5.02 -14.56
C CYS A 617 -27.45 -4.20 -14.79
N LEU A 618 -28.13 -3.84 -13.70
CA LEU A 618 -29.25 -2.89 -13.77
C LEU A 618 -28.71 -1.45 -13.88
N VAL A 619 -29.00 -0.78 -14.99
CA VAL A 619 -28.57 0.60 -15.27
C VAL A 619 -29.74 1.53 -15.48
N ASN A 620 -29.58 2.79 -15.07
CA ASN A 620 -30.46 3.87 -15.51
C ASN A 620 -29.91 4.48 -16.81
N ASN A 621 -30.82 4.79 -17.74
CA ASN A 621 -30.54 5.46 -19.02
C ASN A 621 -31.14 6.88 -19.08
N SER A 622 -31.62 7.40 -17.95
CA SER A 622 -32.19 8.75 -17.84
C SER A 622 -31.13 9.84 -18.02
N CYS A 623 -31.50 10.98 -18.60
CA CYS A 623 -30.60 12.05 -19.05
C CYS A 623 -29.76 12.78 -17.96
N SER A 624 -29.76 12.32 -16.70
CA SER A 624 -29.24 13.05 -15.53
C SER A 624 -28.18 12.29 -14.69
N GLY A 625 -27.69 11.14 -15.18
CA GLY A 625 -26.51 10.48 -14.62
C GLY A 625 -26.32 9.02 -15.07
N ASP A 626 -25.07 8.66 -15.37
CA ASP A 626 -24.68 7.34 -15.86
C ASP A 626 -24.52 6.32 -14.71
N THR A 627 -25.59 6.04 -13.97
CA THR A 627 -25.58 5.28 -12.69
C THR A 627 -26.22 3.89 -12.77
N PHE A 628 -25.98 3.07 -11.74
CA PHE A 628 -26.64 1.77 -11.54
C PHE A 628 -27.95 1.90 -10.75
N ARG A 629 -28.88 0.98 -11.01
CA ARG A 629 -30.23 0.90 -10.44
C ARG A 629 -30.30 -0.22 -9.38
N GLN A 630 -31.04 -0.01 -8.30
CA GLN A 630 -31.34 -1.07 -7.32
C GLN A 630 -32.37 -2.06 -7.89
N PRO A 631 -32.28 -3.36 -7.54
CA PRO A 631 -33.21 -4.37 -8.01
C PRO A 631 -34.61 -4.19 -7.39
N THR A 632 -35.64 -4.60 -8.12
CA THR A 632 -37.02 -4.72 -7.64
C THR A 632 -37.40 -6.20 -7.47
N ARG A 633 -38.55 -6.47 -6.85
CA ARG A 633 -39.14 -7.82 -6.79
C ARG A 633 -39.29 -8.45 -8.19
N HIS A 634 -39.60 -7.67 -9.22
CA HIS A 634 -39.75 -8.16 -10.59
C HIS A 634 -38.40 -8.50 -11.25
N ASP A 635 -37.34 -7.73 -10.97
CA ASP A 635 -35.98 -8.05 -11.44
C ASP A 635 -35.49 -9.38 -10.83
N LEU A 636 -35.81 -9.65 -9.57
CA LEU A 636 -35.49 -10.92 -8.91
C LEU A 636 -36.33 -12.08 -9.47
N ALA A 637 -37.65 -11.90 -9.56
CA ALA A 637 -38.56 -12.95 -10.05
C ALA A 637 -38.29 -13.36 -11.52
N SER A 638 -37.61 -12.53 -12.30
CA SER A 638 -37.21 -12.80 -13.68
C SER A 638 -35.82 -13.43 -13.84
N HIS A 639 -35.03 -13.57 -12.76
CA HIS A 639 -33.66 -14.11 -12.82
C HIS A 639 -33.42 -15.22 -11.80
N ARG A 640 -33.13 -16.43 -12.28
CA ARG A 640 -32.87 -17.61 -11.42
C ARG A 640 -31.52 -17.55 -10.67
N VAL A 641 -30.63 -16.65 -11.07
CA VAL A 641 -29.30 -16.43 -10.46
C VAL A 641 -29.12 -14.94 -10.16
N VAL A 642 -28.76 -14.63 -8.92
CA VAL A 642 -28.41 -13.27 -8.46
C VAL A 642 -26.95 -13.27 -8.01
N VAL A 643 -26.16 -12.32 -8.52
CA VAL A 643 -24.72 -12.20 -8.24
C VAL A 643 -24.41 -10.82 -7.65
N CYS A 644 -23.95 -10.80 -6.40
CA CYS A 644 -23.69 -9.58 -5.65
C CYS A 644 -22.45 -9.70 -4.76
N THR A 645 -21.94 -8.58 -4.22
CA THR A 645 -21.07 -8.63 -3.05
C THR A 645 -21.89 -8.68 -1.77
N LEU A 646 -21.32 -9.17 -0.67
CA LEU A 646 -21.94 -9.22 0.66
C LEU A 646 -22.61 -7.89 1.04
N SER A 647 -21.91 -6.75 0.93
CA SER A 647 -22.50 -5.45 1.28
C SER A 647 -23.64 -5.03 0.35
N THR A 648 -23.63 -5.43 -0.93
CA THR A 648 -24.73 -5.14 -1.88
C THR A 648 -25.93 -6.09 -1.75
N SER A 649 -25.81 -7.24 -1.06
CA SER A 649 -26.98 -8.07 -0.77
C SER A 649 -27.96 -7.39 0.20
N SER A 650 -27.50 -6.38 0.97
CA SER A 650 -28.36 -5.55 1.81
C SER A 650 -29.45 -4.79 1.03
N TYR A 651 -29.25 -4.52 -0.27
CA TYR A 651 -30.30 -3.92 -1.12
C TYR A 651 -31.51 -4.85 -1.32
N LEU A 652 -31.37 -6.14 -1.04
CA LEU A 652 -32.46 -7.12 -1.14
C LEU A 652 -33.40 -7.08 0.08
N PHE A 653 -33.00 -6.44 1.20
CA PHE A 653 -33.87 -6.30 2.39
C PHE A 653 -35.10 -5.44 2.11
N SER A 654 -34.96 -4.37 1.32
CA SER A 654 -36.06 -3.46 0.92
C SER A 654 -37.15 -4.10 0.02
N LEU A 655 -37.08 -5.42 -0.19
CA LEU A 655 -37.95 -6.20 -1.07
C LEU A 655 -38.76 -7.26 -0.29
N ASP A 656 -38.76 -7.21 1.04
CA ASP A 656 -39.42 -8.11 2.01
C ASP A 656 -39.48 -9.59 1.53
N LEU A 657 -38.32 -10.11 1.14
CA LEU A 657 -38.19 -11.47 0.60
C LEU A 657 -38.47 -12.48 1.70
N GLN A 658 -39.34 -13.45 1.42
CA GLN A 658 -39.67 -14.51 2.37
C GLN A 658 -38.44 -15.42 2.62
N PRO A 659 -38.20 -15.89 3.86
CA PRO A 659 -37.14 -16.85 4.15
C PRO A 659 -37.24 -18.08 3.25
N GLY A 660 -36.16 -18.37 2.51
CA GLY A 660 -36.13 -19.46 1.52
C GLY A 660 -36.45 -19.04 0.08
N ALA A 661 -36.61 -17.74 -0.20
CA ALA A 661 -36.71 -17.21 -1.58
C ALA A 661 -35.55 -17.65 -2.48
N PHE A 662 -34.37 -17.92 -1.87
CA PHE A 662 -33.27 -18.62 -2.50
C PHE A 662 -33.18 -20.05 -1.94
N SER A 663 -33.25 -21.04 -2.84
CA SER A 663 -33.03 -22.46 -2.51
C SER A 663 -31.55 -22.74 -2.17
N HIS A 664 -30.64 -21.93 -2.70
CA HIS A 664 -29.19 -22.09 -2.55
C HIS A 664 -28.52 -20.73 -2.34
N ILE A 665 -27.63 -20.65 -1.35
CA ILE A 665 -26.82 -19.45 -1.06
C ILE A 665 -25.35 -19.87 -1.06
N LEU A 666 -24.58 -19.36 -2.02
CA LEU A 666 -23.14 -19.59 -2.15
C LEU A 666 -22.40 -18.32 -1.74
N ILE A 667 -21.50 -18.41 -0.75
CA ILE A 667 -20.61 -17.32 -0.34
C ILE A 667 -19.18 -17.72 -0.69
N ASP A 668 -18.63 -17.14 -1.76
CA ASP A 668 -17.22 -17.30 -2.14
C ASP A 668 -16.36 -16.20 -1.51
N GLU A 669 -15.08 -16.51 -1.27
CA GLU A 669 -14.16 -15.70 -0.46
C GLU A 669 -14.69 -15.38 0.97
N ALA A 670 -15.52 -16.26 1.53
CA ALA A 670 -16.11 -16.13 2.88
C ALA A 670 -15.07 -16.00 4.01
N ALA A 671 -13.85 -16.48 3.78
CA ALA A 671 -12.71 -16.33 4.71
C ALA A 671 -12.25 -14.87 4.91
N GLN A 672 -12.60 -13.98 3.99
CA GLN A 672 -12.19 -12.56 4.01
C GLN A 672 -13.18 -11.68 4.80
N ALA A 673 -14.37 -12.20 5.09
CA ALA A 673 -15.45 -11.48 5.75
C ALA A 673 -15.43 -11.67 7.27
N GLN A 674 -15.81 -10.63 8.02
CA GLN A 674 -16.20 -10.79 9.42
C GLN A 674 -17.43 -11.71 9.50
N GLU A 675 -17.56 -12.52 10.55
CA GLU A 675 -18.72 -13.42 10.69
C GLU A 675 -20.08 -12.69 10.59
N PRO A 676 -20.32 -11.55 11.29
CA PRO A 676 -21.53 -10.74 11.10
C PRO A 676 -21.76 -10.23 9.66
N HIS A 677 -20.72 -10.07 8.83
CA HIS A 677 -20.85 -9.68 7.42
C HIS A 677 -21.39 -10.81 6.55
N THR A 678 -21.03 -12.06 6.88
CA THR A 678 -21.56 -13.24 6.18
C THR A 678 -23.05 -13.47 6.42
N LEU A 679 -23.63 -12.87 7.47
CA LEU A 679 -25.06 -12.99 7.79
C LEU A 679 -25.96 -12.26 6.79
N LEU A 680 -25.48 -11.20 6.14
CA LEU A 680 -26.28 -10.37 5.22
C LEU A 680 -27.07 -11.16 4.17
N PRO A 681 -26.48 -12.11 3.41
CA PRO A 681 -27.25 -12.99 2.53
C PRO A 681 -27.95 -14.13 3.25
N LEU A 682 -27.44 -14.59 4.40
CA LEU A 682 -28.00 -15.72 5.15
C LEU A 682 -29.33 -15.39 5.83
N CYS A 683 -29.65 -14.10 6.03
CA CYS A 683 -30.98 -13.63 6.41
C CYS A 683 -32.10 -14.05 5.42
N PHE A 684 -31.77 -14.35 4.16
CA PHE A 684 -32.73 -14.85 3.17
C PHE A 684 -32.88 -16.38 3.15
N ALA A 685 -32.16 -17.11 4.02
CA ALA A 685 -32.24 -18.56 4.10
C ALA A 685 -33.54 -19.04 4.78
N GLY A 686 -34.15 -20.08 4.23
CA GLY A 686 -35.20 -20.86 4.87
C GLY A 686 -34.67 -22.23 5.33
N GLY A 687 -35.48 -23.01 6.05
CA GLY A 687 -35.03 -24.27 6.65
C GLY A 687 -34.50 -25.33 5.66
N ASN A 688 -34.89 -25.22 4.38
CA ASN A 688 -34.44 -26.08 3.29
C ASN A 688 -33.38 -25.41 2.38
N THR A 689 -32.89 -24.20 2.70
CA THR A 689 -31.90 -23.50 1.87
C THR A 689 -30.52 -24.11 2.04
N ARG A 690 -29.91 -24.56 0.94
CA ARG A 690 -28.55 -25.11 0.94
C ARG A 690 -27.51 -23.99 1.00
N ILE A 691 -26.75 -23.93 2.10
CA ILE A 691 -25.74 -22.89 2.33
C ILE A 691 -24.35 -23.45 2.07
N VAL A 692 -23.53 -22.69 1.36
CA VAL A 692 -22.14 -23.04 1.01
C VAL A 692 -21.22 -21.87 1.34
N LEU A 693 -20.19 -22.13 2.13
CA LEU A 693 -19.14 -21.18 2.49
C LEU A 693 -17.83 -21.65 1.86
N ALA A 694 -17.26 -20.89 0.93
CA ALA A 694 -16.00 -21.20 0.26
C ALA A 694 -14.96 -20.11 0.52
N GLY A 695 -13.68 -20.48 0.60
CA GLY A 695 -12.63 -19.52 0.88
C GLY A 695 -11.29 -20.13 1.23
N ASP A 696 -10.36 -19.26 1.60
CA ASP A 696 -8.99 -19.59 2.00
C ASP A 696 -8.60 -18.78 3.24
N HIS A 697 -8.63 -19.40 4.41
CA HIS A 697 -8.34 -18.74 5.69
C HIS A 697 -6.86 -18.36 5.86
N MET A 698 -5.97 -18.76 4.94
CA MET A 698 -4.56 -18.43 4.95
C MET A 698 -4.20 -17.25 4.02
N GLN A 699 -5.15 -16.75 3.24
CA GLN A 699 -5.06 -15.45 2.56
C GLN A 699 -5.61 -14.32 3.44
N LEU A 700 -5.74 -13.11 2.90
CA LEU A 700 -6.26 -11.93 3.60
C LEU A 700 -7.58 -12.26 4.35
N GLY A 701 -7.65 -11.86 5.62
CA GLY A 701 -8.86 -11.91 6.44
C GLY A 701 -9.40 -10.50 6.69
N PRO A 702 -10.48 -10.35 7.49
CA PRO A 702 -10.98 -9.04 7.88
C PRO A 702 -9.96 -8.26 8.71
N GLU A 703 -9.78 -6.96 8.42
CA GLU A 703 -9.04 -6.04 9.30
C GLU A 703 -9.92 -5.70 10.52
N ILE A 704 -9.32 -5.74 11.72
CA ILE A 704 -9.96 -5.48 13.01
C ILE A 704 -9.08 -4.50 13.78
N HIS A 705 -9.60 -3.34 14.12
CA HIS A 705 -8.83 -2.27 14.76
C HIS A 705 -8.78 -2.42 16.28
N SER A 706 -9.83 -2.93 16.92
CA SER A 706 -9.82 -3.24 18.35
C SER A 706 -9.04 -4.52 18.65
N ASP A 707 -7.92 -4.40 19.36
CA ASP A 707 -7.18 -5.56 19.88
C ASP A 707 -8.05 -6.45 20.76
N TYR A 708 -8.96 -5.86 21.55
CA TYR A 708 -9.91 -6.62 22.38
C TYR A 708 -10.90 -7.41 21.54
N ALA A 709 -11.51 -6.79 20.52
CA ALA A 709 -12.44 -7.50 19.64
C ALA A 709 -11.73 -8.61 18.83
N ARG A 710 -10.49 -8.35 18.39
CA ARG A 710 -9.64 -9.33 17.70
C ARG A 710 -9.32 -10.53 18.61
N GLN A 711 -8.97 -10.29 19.88
CA GLN A 711 -8.72 -11.34 20.88
C GLN A 711 -9.99 -12.14 21.23
N LYS A 712 -11.16 -11.50 21.26
CA LYS A 712 -12.45 -12.14 21.60
C LYS A 712 -13.14 -12.87 20.43
N GLY A 713 -12.63 -12.73 19.21
CA GLY A 713 -12.95 -13.57 18.05
C GLY A 713 -13.45 -12.85 16.79
N LEU A 714 -13.61 -11.52 16.78
CA LEU A 714 -14.21 -10.80 15.65
C LEU A 714 -13.41 -10.92 14.34
N GLY A 715 -12.11 -11.19 14.44
CA GLY A 715 -11.21 -11.43 13.29
C GLY A 715 -11.28 -12.84 12.69
N THR A 716 -12.04 -13.76 13.29
CA THR A 716 -12.28 -15.11 12.77
C THR A 716 -13.53 -15.09 11.89
N SER A 717 -13.42 -15.61 10.67
CA SER A 717 -14.56 -15.71 9.74
C SER A 717 -15.50 -16.87 10.11
N LEU A 718 -16.77 -16.81 9.70
CA LEU A 718 -17.74 -17.91 9.91
C LEU A 718 -17.23 -19.24 9.31
N LEU A 719 -16.61 -19.17 8.13
CA LEU A 719 -15.97 -20.32 7.47
C LEU A 719 -14.83 -20.90 8.33
N GLU A 720 -13.96 -20.06 8.89
CA GLU A 720 -12.86 -20.51 9.74
C GLU A 720 -13.37 -21.12 11.06
N ARG A 721 -14.36 -20.49 11.71
CA ARG A 721 -14.98 -21.00 12.94
C ARG A 721 -15.63 -22.36 12.72
N LEU A 722 -16.47 -22.49 11.69
CA LEU A 722 -17.12 -23.76 11.36
C LEU A 722 -16.11 -24.81 10.89
N TYR A 723 -15.03 -24.43 10.19
CA TYR A 723 -13.98 -25.35 9.77
C TYR A 723 -13.15 -25.89 10.95
N GLN A 724 -13.01 -25.12 12.04
CA GLN A 724 -12.43 -25.60 13.29
C GLN A 724 -13.42 -26.48 14.07
N TYR A 725 -14.72 -26.13 14.09
CA TYR A 725 -15.78 -26.88 14.76
C TYR A 725 -16.09 -28.25 14.13
N TYR A 726 -16.04 -28.36 12.79
CA TYR A 726 -16.38 -29.61 12.09
C TYR A 726 -15.31 -30.68 12.29
N PRO A 727 -15.66 -31.91 12.70
CA PRO A 727 -14.74 -33.05 12.73
C PRO A 727 -14.03 -33.28 11.38
N HIS A 728 -12.81 -33.83 11.41
CA HIS A 728 -12.01 -34.05 10.20
C HIS A 728 -12.68 -34.94 9.14
N GLN A 729 -13.63 -35.80 9.53
CA GLN A 729 -14.38 -36.70 8.64
C GLN A 729 -15.81 -36.20 8.34
N HIS A 730 -16.19 -34.99 8.78
CA HIS A 730 -17.53 -34.46 8.57
C HIS A 730 -17.83 -34.27 7.08
N PRO A 731 -18.91 -34.84 6.50
CA PRO A 731 -19.11 -34.87 5.06
C PRO A 731 -19.38 -33.50 4.43
N CYS A 732 -19.74 -32.49 5.23
CA CYS A 732 -19.84 -31.09 4.79
C CYS A 732 -18.51 -30.32 4.94
N LYS A 733 -17.38 -30.97 5.28
CA LYS A 733 -16.03 -30.37 5.40
C LYS A 733 -15.15 -30.80 4.22
N ILE A 734 -15.25 -30.09 3.10
CA ILE A 734 -14.60 -30.50 1.85
C ILE A 734 -13.35 -29.63 1.64
N LEU A 735 -12.18 -30.27 1.69
CA LEU A 735 -10.88 -29.63 1.44
C LEU A 735 -10.36 -29.97 0.04
N LEU A 736 -10.16 -28.96 -0.79
CA LEU A 736 -9.49 -29.08 -2.09
C LEU A 736 -7.97 -28.91 -1.91
N ILE A 737 -7.17 -29.88 -2.36
CA ILE A 737 -5.70 -29.88 -2.20
C ILE A 737 -4.91 -29.95 -3.51
N GLU A 738 -5.57 -30.03 -4.67
CA GLU A 738 -4.88 -30.13 -5.97
C GLU A 738 -4.82 -28.75 -6.65
N ASN A 739 -3.62 -28.21 -6.86
CA ASN A 739 -3.40 -26.88 -7.46
C ASN A 739 -3.14 -26.99 -8.97
N TYR A 740 -3.90 -26.25 -9.77
CA TYR A 740 -3.77 -26.20 -11.23
C TYR A 740 -3.16 -24.89 -11.75
N ARG A 741 -2.97 -23.89 -10.87
CA ARG A 741 -2.54 -22.54 -11.24
C ARG A 741 -1.03 -22.46 -11.49
N SER A 742 -0.21 -23.08 -10.65
CA SER A 742 1.19 -22.67 -10.48
C SER A 742 2.21 -23.80 -10.70
N HIS A 743 3.43 -23.42 -11.07
CA HIS A 743 4.59 -24.32 -11.15
C HIS A 743 4.87 -24.98 -9.80
N GLU A 744 5.40 -26.20 -9.83
CA GLU A 744 5.64 -27.05 -8.66
C GLU A 744 6.44 -26.35 -7.56
N ASP A 745 7.53 -25.65 -7.88
CA ASP A 745 8.36 -24.94 -6.87
C ASP A 745 7.57 -23.83 -6.14
N ILE A 746 6.66 -23.14 -6.83
CA ILE A 746 5.78 -22.12 -6.23
C ILE A 746 4.77 -22.78 -5.30
N VAL A 747 4.22 -23.94 -5.71
CA VAL A 747 3.34 -24.77 -4.88
C VAL A 747 4.09 -25.31 -3.66
N LYS A 748 5.33 -25.79 -3.81
CA LYS A 748 6.19 -26.33 -2.75
C LYS A 748 6.58 -25.28 -1.71
N TYR A 749 6.97 -24.08 -2.15
CA TYR A 749 7.23 -22.96 -1.23
C TYR A 749 5.96 -22.56 -0.47
N THR A 750 4.87 -22.25 -1.17
CA THR A 750 3.64 -21.79 -0.50
C THR A 750 3.05 -22.87 0.40
N SER A 751 3.06 -24.14 0.00
CA SER A 751 2.55 -25.24 0.83
C SER A 751 3.33 -25.44 2.11
N SER A 752 4.67 -25.36 2.04
CA SER A 752 5.54 -25.53 3.22
C SER A 752 5.70 -24.25 4.05
N CYS A 753 4.99 -23.17 3.71
CA CYS A 753 4.98 -21.90 4.44
C CYS A 753 3.59 -21.50 4.96
N PHE A 754 2.51 -21.96 4.33
CA PHE A 754 1.14 -21.54 4.63
C PHE A 754 0.09 -22.66 4.65
N TYR A 755 0.42 -23.91 4.27
CA TYR A 755 -0.58 -24.98 4.11
C TYR A 755 -0.03 -26.38 4.50
N ASP A 756 0.74 -26.47 5.60
CA ASP A 756 1.21 -27.72 6.22
C ASP A 756 1.79 -28.79 5.27
N ALA A 757 2.43 -28.36 4.17
CA ALA A 757 2.92 -29.23 3.08
C ALA A 757 1.87 -30.12 2.38
N GLN A 758 0.57 -29.80 2.48
CA GLN A 758 -0.54 -30.61 1.95
C GLN A 758 -0.96 -30.33 0.49
N LEU A 759 -0.47 -29.25 -0.13
CA LEU A 759 -0.91 -28.78 -1.45
C LEU A 759 -0.15 -29.51 -2.57
N LEU A 760 -0.88 -30.23 -3.43
CA LEU A 760 -0.34 -31.04 -4.51
C LEU A 760 -0.31 -30.27 -5.82
N SER A 761 0.83 -30.24 -6.52
CA SER A 761 0.91 -29.67 -7.86
C SER A 761 0.25 -30.60 -8.89
N ARG A 762 -0.69 -30.07 -9.67
CA ARG A 762 -1.32 -30.72 -10.84
C ARG A 762 -1.29 -29.85 -12.10
N GLY A 763 -0.89 -28.58 -11.99
CA GLY A 763 -0.80 -27.66 -13.12
C GLY A 763 0.47 -27.91 -13.94
N SER A 764 0.32 -28.23 -15.23
CA SER A 764 1.41 -28.33 -16.21
C SER A 764 1.93 -26.96 -16.65
N GLN A 765 2.31 -26.11 -15.68
CA GLN A 765 2.90 -24.80 -15.97
C GLN A 765 4.38 -24.98 -16.34
N PHE A 766 4.81 -24.36 -17.44
CA PHE A 766 6.23 -24.38 -17.84
C PHE A 766 7.03 -23.32 -17.08
N LYS A 767 8.25 -23.65 -16.64
CA LYS A 767 9.23 -22.68 -16.11
C LYS A 767 9.90 -21.86 -17.20
N HIS A 768 10.54 -20.76 -16.81
CA HIS A 768 11.41 -19.99 -17.69
C HIS A 768 12.75 -20.72 -17.89
N PHE A 769 13.36 -20.66 -19.08
CA PHE A 769 14.58 -21.43 -19.38
C PHE A 769 15.86 -20.87 -18.72
N ARG A 770 15.87 -19.58 -18.35
CA ARG A 770 16.97 -18.93 -17.59
C ARG A 770 16.66 -18.64 -16.11
N LEU A 771 15.38 -18.63 -15.72
CA LEU A 771 14.95 -18.14 -14.41
C LEU A 771 14.20 -19.24 -13.67
N HIS A 772 14.63 -19.51 -12.44
CA HIS A 772 13.90 -20.39 -11.54
C HIS A 772 12.51 -19.78 -11.22
N PRO A 773 11.43 -20.57 -11.06
CA PRO A 773 10.08 -20.06 -10.78
C PRO A 773 9.96 -19.21 -9.50
N LEU A 774 10.94 -19.28 -8.61
CA LEU A 774 11.17 -18.35 -7.50
C LEU A 774 12.54 -17.69 -7.70
N CYS A 775 12.62 -16.37 -7.75
CA CYS A 775 13.86 -15.63 -7.94
C CYS A 775 13.85 -14.27 -7.23
N PHE A 776 15.03 -13.76 -6.89
CA PHE A 776 15.19 -12.55 -6.08
C PHE A 776 16.25 -11.62 -6.66
N PHE A 777 15.93 -10.34 -6.83
CA PHE A 777 16.83 -9.29 -7.32
C PHE A 777 17.09 -8.25 -6.22
N THR A 778 18.37 -8.08 -5.85
CA THR A 778 18.78 -7.19 -4.77
C THR A 778 18.82 -5.73 -5.21
N ALA A 779 17.80 -4.96 -4.85
CA ALA A 779 17.71 -3.52 -5.15
C ALA A 779 18.24 -2.69 -3.96
N ARG A 780 19.49 -2.22 -4.04
CA ARG A 780 20.14 -1.39 -2.99
C ARG A 780 19.70 0.08 -3.04
N GLY A 781 18.40 0.30 -3.02
CA GLY A 781 17.79 1.63 -2.97
C GLY A 781 17.65 2.20 -1.56
N GLN A 782 17.05 3.38 -1.49
CA GLN A 782 16.49 3.95 -0.27
C GLN A 782 15.04 4.28 -0.58
N ASP A 783 14.12 3.87 0.29
CA ASP A 783 12.73 4.29 0.17
C ASP A 783 12.54 5.73 0.65
N LYS A 784 11.60 6.41 0.00
CA LYS A 784 11.35 7.83 0.14
C LYS A 784 9.84 8.06 0.20
N GLN A 785 9.45 9.13 0.87
CA GLN A 785 8.09 9.65 0.87
C GLN A 785 8.10 10.99 0.13
N ILE A 786 7.17 11.19 -0.81
CA ILE A 786 7.04 12.51 -1.46
C ILE A 786 6.48 13.50 -0.45
N THR A 787 6.90 14.76 -0.51
CA THR A 787 6.25 15.88 0.17
C THR A 787 4.73 15.79 -0.03
N ASN A 788 3.98 15.75 1.08
CA ASN A 788 2.51 15.63 1.13
C ASN A 788 1.91 14.27 0.71
N SER A 789 2.70 13.24 0.39
CA SER A 789 2.19 11.88 0.14
C SER A 789 2.19 11.01 1.40
N THR A 790 1.13 10.22 1.60
CA THR A 790 0.99 9.24 2.70
C THR A 790 1.71 7.92 2.44
N SER A 791 2.31 7.76 1.26
CA SER A 791 2.82 6.49 0.72
C SER A 791 4.29 6.56 0.30
N TYR A 792 4.95 5.39 0.27
CA TYR A 792 6.39 5.26 0.00
C TYR A 792 6.68 4.77 -1.43
N HIS A 793 7.88 5.09 -1.92
CA HIS A 793 8.43 4.56 -3.16
C HIS A 793 9.93 4.30 -3.02
N ASN A 794 10.47 3.42 -3.85
CA ASN A 794 11.89 3.12 -3.91
C ASN A 794 12.32 3.07 -5.39
N ASP A 795 12.97 4.13 -5.86
CA ASP A 795 13.29 4.32 -7.28
C ASP A 795 14.21 3.23 -7.84
N ALA A 796 15.09 2.65 -7.01
CA ALA A 796 15.95 1.55 -7.42
C ALA A 796 15.14 0.29 -7.74
N GLU A 797 14.14 -0.04 -6.91
CA GLU A 797 13.20 -1.12 -7.24
C GLU A 797 12.40 -0.80 -8.50
N VAL A 798 11.99 0.46 -8.72
CA VAL A 798 11.25 0.85 -9.94
C VAL A 798 12.07 0.56 -11.20
N TYR A 799 13.34 0.98 -11.25
CA TYR A 799 14.17 0.77 -12.43
C TYR A 799 14.51 -0.71 -12.65
N GLU A 800 14.85 -1.44 -11.59
CA GLU A 800 15.12 -2.88 -11.62
C GLU A 800 13.89 -3.66 -12.13
N ILE A 801 12.69 -3.38 -11.60
CA ILE A 801 11.44 -4.01 -12.05
C ILE A 801 11.20 -3.83 -13.54
N VAL A 802 11.38 -2.60 -14.05
CA VAL A 802 11.11 -2.31 -15.46
C VAL A 802 12.14 -2.99 -16.35
N GLU A 803 13.41 -3.06 -15.93
CA GLU A 803 14.47 -3.77 -16.66
C GLU A 803 14.25 -5.29 -16.68
N GLN A 804 13.94 -5.91 -15.54
CA GLN A 804 13.67 -7.36 -15.48
C GLN A 804 12.37 -7.76 -16.20
N VAL A 805 11.35 -6.90 -16.23
CA VAL A 805 10.14 -7.10 -17.06
C VAL A 805 10.47 -6.97 -18.55
N GLU A 806 11.31 -6.02 -18.96
CA GLU A 806 11.74 -5.92 -20.36
C GLU A 806 12.62 -7.09 -20.80
N GLU A 807 13.52 -7.59 -19.95
CA GLU A 807 14.29 -8.81 -20.26
C GLU A 807 13.37 -10.03 -20.33
N LEU A 808 12.39 -10.20 -19.42
CA LEU A 808 11.40 -11.29 -19.52
C LEU A 808 10.58 -11.23 -20.81
N ILE A 809 10.26 -10.04 -21.32
CA ILE A 809 9.57 -9.86 -22.61
C ILE A 809 10.51 -10.25 -23.77
N LYS A 810 11.81 -9.92 -23.71
CA LYS A 810 12.82 -10.35 -24.70
C LYS A 810 13.06 -11.86 -24.67
N THR A 811 13.04 -12.48 -23.50
CA THR A 811 13.30 -13.91 -23.28
C THR A 811 12.02 -14.74 -23.10
N TRP A 812 10.88 -14.26 -23.59
CA TRP A 812 9.59 -14.91 -23.38
C TRP A 812 9.59 -16.36 -23.88
N PRO A 813 9.34 -17.37 -23.01
CA PRO A 813 9.32 -18.78 -23.41
C PRO A 813 8.19 -19.06 -24.41
N LYS A 814 8.48 -19.82 -25.46
CA LYS A 814 7.48 -20.19 -26.49
C LYS A 814 6.35 -21.03 -25.89
N GLU A 815 6.69 -21.79 -24.86
CA GLU A 815 5.82 -22.64 -24.06
C GLU A 815 4.80 -21.85 -23.21
N TRP A 816 4.97 -20.52 -23.08
CA TRP A 816 4.01 -19.65 -22.39
C TRP A 816 2.94 -19.08 -23.33
N GLY A 817 3.04 -19.33 -24.63
CA GLY A 817 2.18 -18.75 -25.68
C GLY A 817 2.70 -17.40 -26.19
N GLU A 818 1.84 -16.66 -26.89
CA GLU A 818 2.18 -15.32 -27.39
C GLU A 818 2.48 -14.33 -26.26
N ILE A 819 3.30 -13.31 -26.54
CA ILE A 819 3.66 -12.27 -25.58
C ILE A 819 2.42 -11.42 -25.28
N ASN A 820 1.87 -11.58 -24.07
CA ASN A 820 0.80 -10.74 -23.57
C ASN A 820 1.28 -9.95 -22.34
N GLU A 821 1.59 -8.66 -22.52
CA GLU A 821 2.01 -7.74 -21.45
C GLU A 821 1.02 -7.74 -20.26
N SER A 822 -0.30 -7.86 -20.48
CA SER A 822 -1.28 -7.85 -19.38
C SER A 822 -1.28 -9.13 -18.55
N SER A 823 -0.62 -10.19 -19.03
CA SER A 823 -0.37 -11.41 -18.26
C SER A 823 0.84 -11.28 -17.31
N ILE A 824 1.60 -10.18 -17.38
CA ILE A 824 2.64 -9.82 -16.41
C ILE A 824 2.01 -8.92 -15.34
N GLY A 825 2.03 -9.39 -14.10
CA GLY A 825 1.58 -8.63 -12.94
C GLY A 825 2.75 -8.01 -12.19
N VAL A 826 2.64 -6.75 -11.80
CA VAL A 826 3.61 -6.10 -10.88
C VAL A 826 2.87 -5.68 -9.63
N LEU A 827 3.22 -6.26 -8.49
CA LEU A 827 2.52 -6.10 -7.22
C LEU A 827 3.38 -5.33 -6.22
N THR A 828 2.77 -4.37 -5.55
CA THR A 828 3.39 -3.67 -4.42
C THR A 828 2.35 -3.36 -3.35
N TYR A 829 2.77 -2.97 -2.15
CA TYR A 829 1.85 -2.47 -1.13
C TYR A 829 1.48 -0.99 -1.38
N TYR A 830 2.46 -0.17 -1.79
CA TYR A 830 2.38 1.29 -1.75
C TYR A 830 1.77 1.92 -3.01
N SER A 831 0.90 2.92 -2.84
CA SER A 831 0.21 3.60 -3.94
C SER A 831 1.16 4.44 -4.80
N GLU A 832 2.13 5.10 -4.18
CA GLU A 832 3.13 5.89 -4.91
C GLU A 832 4.05 5.00 -5.75
N GLN A 833 4.47 3.84 -5.23
CA GLN A 833 5.24 2.86 -6.00
C GLN A 833 4.43 2.34 -7.22
N VAL A 834 3.12 2.07 -7.09
CA VAL A 834 2.26 1.76 -8.26
C VAL A 834 2.27 2.91 -9.27
N ALA A 835 2.14 4.16 -8.81
CA ALA A 835 2.11 5.33 -9.68
C ALA A 835 3.42 5.50 -10.47
N ARG A 836 4.58 5.32 -9.82
CA ARG A 836 5.91 5.42 -10.45
C ARG A 836 6.19 4.29 -11.43
N ILE A 837 5.93 3.04 -11.06
CA ILE A 837 6.13 1.90 -11.97
C ILE A 837 5.22 2.04 -13.21
N ARG A 838 3.95 2.47 -13.04
CA ARG A 838 3.06 2.81 -14.18
C ARG A 838 3.56 4.01 -15.01
N SER A 839 4.36 4.90 -14.44
CA SER A 839 4.97 6.04 -15.16
C SER A 839 6.14 5.57 -16.02
N GLU A 840 7.08 4.82 -15.46
CA GLU A 840 8.25 4.33 -16.19
C GLU A 840 7.87 3.33 -17.30
N PHE A 841 6.91 2.43 -17.08
CA PHE A 841 6.42 1.56 -18.15
C PHE A 841 5.79 2.33 -19.31
N ARG A 842 5.10 3.46 -19.06
CA ARG A 842 4.59 4.32 -20.15
C ARG A 842 5.74 4.97 -20.93
N LYS A 843 6.80 5.43 -20.26
CA LYS A 843 7.99 5.99 -20.94
C LYS A 843 8.69 4.95 -21.83
N ARG A 844 8.74 3.68 -21.39
CA ARG A 844 9.28 2.56 -22.20
C ARG A 844 8.26 1.91 -23.14
N MET A 845 7.10 2.52 -23.36
CA MET A 845 6.05 2.04 -24.28
C MET A 845 5.51 0.62 -23.95
N ARG A 846 5.42 0.29 -22.64
CA ARG A 846 4.83 -0.94 -22.07
C ARG A 846 3.56 -0.69 -21.23
N PRO A 847 2.57 0.08 -21.71
CA PRO A 847 1.44 0.52 -20.89
C PRO A 847 0.47 -0.60 -20.49
N MET A 848 0.60 -1.82 -21.05
CA MET A 848 -0.33 -2.93 -20.81
C MET A 848 0.08 -3.84 -19.64
N VAL A 849 1.29 -3.68 -19.09
CA VAL A 849 1.77 -4.42 -17.90
C VAL A 849 0.88 -4.10 -16.68
N SER A 850 0.36 -5.15 -16.02
CA SER A 850 -0.64 -5.00 -14.95
C SER A 850 0.00 -4.69 -13.59
N VAL A 851 0.45 -3.44 -13.42
CA VAL A 851 0.90 -2.91 -12.12
C VAL A 851 -0.30 -2.67 -11.19
N GLU A 852 -0.33 -3.24 -9.98
CA GLU A 852 -1.43 -3.10 -9.01
C GLU A 852 -0.96 -3.06 -7.54
N ARG A 853 -1.82 -2.55 -6.65
CA ARG A 853 -1.67 -2.78 -5.20
C ARG A 853 -2.06 -4.23 -4.90
N VAL A 854 -1.34 -4.91 -4.01
CA VAL A 854 -1.64 -6.28 -3.56
C VAL A 854 -3.07 -6.44 -3.03
N LEU A 855 -3.62 -5.42 -2.36
CA LEU A 855 -5.00 -5.42 -1.87
C LEU A 855 -6.05 -5.50 -3.00
N ASN A 856 -5.72 -5.02 -4.21
CA ASN A 856 -6.59 -4.97 -5.37
C ASN A 856 -6.47 -6.21 -6.28
N VAL A 857 -5.64 -7.19 -5.93
CA VAL A 857 -5.27 -8.32 -6.80
C VAL A 857 -6.23 -9.52 -6.75
N GLN A 858 -7.31 -9.40 -5.98
CA GLN A 858 -8.33 -10.45 -5.84
C GLN A 858 -8.99 -10.79 -7.18
N GLY A 859 -9.29 -12.07 -7.41
CA GLY A 859 -9.75 -12.60 -8.70
C GLY A 859 -8.68 -12.67 -9.81
N LYS A 860 -7.67 -11.79 -9.80
CA LYS A 860 -6.62 -11.74 -10.83
C LYS A 860 -5.60 -12.89 -10.71
N GLN A 861 -4.97 -13.22 -11.83
CA GLN A 861 -3.94 -14.25 -12.00
C GLN A 861 -2.97 -13.80 -13.11
N PHE A 862 -1.70 -14.17 -13.03
CA PHE A 862 -0.67 -13.69 -13.97
C PHE A 862 0.30 -14.82 -14.35
N ARG A 863 0.82 -14.79 -15.59
CA ARG A 863 1.87 -15.73 -16.06
C ARG A 863 3.13 -15.56 -15.22
N ALA A 864 3.56 -14.32 -15.05
CA ALA A 864 4.67 -13.93 -14.19
C ALA A 864 4.25 -12.80 -13.23
N VAL A 865 4.76 -12.83 -12.00
CA VAL A 865 4.51 -11.81 -10.96
C VAL A 865 5.83 -11.24 -10.49
N PHE A 866 5.95 -9.91 -10.55
CA PHE A 866 7.04 -9.15 -9.97
C PHE A 866 6.54 -8.50 -8.67
N ILE A 867 7.30 -8.56 -7.58
CA ILE A 867 6.92 -8.02 -6.27
C ILE A 867 7.92 -6.95 -5.84
N SER A 868 7.43 -5.72 -5.63
CA SER A 868 8.21 -4.57 -5.13
C SER A 868 7.97 -4.41 -3.64
N THR A 869 9.02 -4.62 -2.83
CA THR A 869 8.92 -4.59 -1.36
C THR A 869 8.96 -3.18 -0.76
N VAL A 870 9.57 -2.25 -1.48
CA VAL A 870 9.81 -0.83 -1.19
C VAL A 870 10.69 -0.57 0.03
N ARG A 871 10.23 -0.95 1.23
CA ARG A 871 10.71 -0.39 2.52
C ARG A 871 12.10 -0.90 2.92
N THR A 872 12.91 -0.01 3.50
CA THR A 872 14.27 -0.30 3.96
C THR A 872 14.44 -0.11 5.47
N SER A 873 15.47 -0.76 6.02
CA SER A 873 15.82 -0.76 7.45
C SER A 873 16.26 0.59 8.01
N HIS A 874 16.47 1.60 7.15
CA HIS A 874 16.75 2.97 7.55
C HIS A 874 15.50 3.79 7.88
N THR A 875 14.32 3.38 7.40
CA THR A 875 13.07 4.15 7.49
C THR A 875 11.98 3.40 8.28
N CYS A 876 12.04 2.07 8.32
CA CYS A 876 11.32 1.25 9.28
C CYS A 876 11.91 1.45 10.68
N LYS A 877 11.13 2.00 11.61
CA LYS A 877 11.57 2.11 13.01
C LYS A 877 11.62 0.72 13.66
N ASN A 878 12.55 0.54 14.60
CA ASN A 878 12.60 -0.61 15.51
C ASN A 878 11.73 -0.42 16.77
N ASP A 879 10.83 0.58 16.77
CA ASP A 879 9.93 0.83 17.90
C ASP A 879 8.94 -0.34 18.05
N THR A 880 8.65 -0.73 19.30
CA THR A 880 7.93 -1.96 19.65
C THR A 880 6.41 -1.91 19.47
N ASP A 881 5.89 -0.99 18.63
CA ASP A 881 4.46 -0.87 18.35
C ASP A 881 3.98 -2.01 17.44
N ASP A 882 3.17 -2.92 17.99
CA ASP A 882 2.60 -4.07 17.25
C ASP A 882 1.58 -3.62 16.16
N ASP A 883 1.21 -2.32 16.14
CA ASP A 883 0.24 -1.61 15.26
C ASP A 883 0.80 -1.16 13.89
N VAL A 884 2.11 -1.32 13.63
CA VAL A 884 2.74 -0.91 12.36
C VAL A 884 2.83 -2.06 11.36
N ASP A 885 2.11 -1.96 10.24
CA ASP A 885 2.15 -2.91 9.13
C ASP A 885 2.96 -2.36 7.94
N TYR A 886 4.24 -2.73 7.89
CA TYR A 886 5.16 -2.48 6.76
C TYR A 886 4.85 -3.35 5.52
N GLY A 887 3.60 -3.77 5.32
CA GLY A 887 3.14 -4.56 4.18
C GLY A 887 3.86 -5.91 4.06
N PHE A 888 4.67 -6.08 3.02
CA PHE A 888 5.40 -7.33 2.76
C PHE A 888 6.38 -7.75 3.87
N LEU A 889 6.83 -6.82 4.70
CA LEU A 889 7.70 -7.14 5.84
C LEU A 889 6.89 -7.63 7.06
N SER A 890 5.62 -7.22 7.20
CA SER A 890 4.81 -7.44 8.41
C SER A 890 3.59 -8.35 8.24
N ASN A 891 3.11 -8.62 7.01
CA ASN A 891 1.83 -9.27 6.78
C ASN A 891 1.94 -10.56 5.94
N ALA A 892 1.96 -11.72 6.62
CA ALA A 892 2.14 -13.03 6.00
C ALA A 892 0.98 -13.43 5.07
N LYS A 893 -0.26 -13.07 5.43
CA LYS A 893 -1.47 -13.31 4.61
C LYS A 893 -1.42 -12.51 3.30
N LEU A 894 -0.91 -11.28 3.35
CA LEU A 894 -0.67 -10.41 2.21
C LEU A 894 0.45 -10.96 1.30
N LEU A 895 1.56 -11.46 1.88
CA LEU A 895 2.64 -12.12 1.15
C LEU A 895 2.14 -13.37 0.41
N ASN A 896 1.43 -14.27 1.10
CA ASN A 896 0.76 -15.43 0.50
C ASN A 896 -0.15 -14.99 -0.66
N THR A 897 -1.00 -13.97 -0.45
CA THR A 897 -1.92 -13.46 -1.47
C THR A 897 -1.20 -12.98 -2.74
N ALA A 898 -0.03 -12.33 -2.63
CA ALA A 898 0.77 -11.89 -3.77
C ALA A 898 1.44 -13.05 -4.53
N VAL A 899 2.20 -13.90 -3.83
CA VAL A 899 2.94 -15.04 -4.41
C VAL A 899 1.99 -15.97 -5.17
N THR A 900 0.80 -16.21 -4.60
CA THR A 900 -0.24 -17.09 -5.17
C THR A 900 -0.94 -16.56 -6.42
N ARG A 901 -0.56 -15.39 -6.95
CA ARG A 901 -1.07 -14.90 -8.25
C ARG A 901 -0.29 -15.44 -9.45
N ALA A 902 0.94 -15.90 -9.26
CA ALA A 902 1.80 -16.37 -10.34
C ALA A 902 1.43 -17.76 -10.85
N GLN A 903 1.56 -17.97 -12.17
CA GLN A 903 1.48 -19.30 -12.80
C GLN A 903 2.89 -19.91 -12.98
N SER A 904 3.82 -19.20 -13.62
CA SER A 904 5.12 -19.74 -14.00
C SER A 904 6.33 -19.11 -13.30
N LEU A 905 6.21 -17.87 -12.81
CA LEU A 905 7.35 -17.12 -12.24
C LEU A 905 6.91 -16.13 -11.16
N VAL A 906 7.62 -16.13 -10.04
CA VAL A 906 7.63 -15.08 -9.02
C VAL A 906 9.04 -14.47 -8.98
N ALA A 907 9.13 -13.17 -9.23
CA ALA A 907 10.34 -12.38 -9.08
C ALA A 907 10.14 -11.36 -7.96
N VAL A 908 11.03 -11.34 -6.96
CA VAL A 908 10.97 -10.38 -5.85
C VAL A 908 12.11 -9.38 -6.00
N ILE A 909 11.81 -8.10 -5.84
CA ILE A 909 12.74 -6.99 -5.99
C ILE A 909 12.72 -6.18 -4.69
N GLY A 910 13.87 -6.08 -4.02
CA GLY A 910 13.96 -5.39 -2.74
C GLY A 910 15.32 -5.48 -2.04
N ASP A 911 15.38 -4.98 -0.80
CA ASP A 911 16.52 -5.17 0.08
C ASP A 911 16.34 -6.43 0.96
N PRO A 912 17.11 -7.51 0.70
CA PRO A 912 17.02 -8.75 1.48
C PRO A 912 17.50 -8.58 2.92
N VAL A 913 18.33 -7.58 3.24
CA VAL A 913 18.73 -7.32 4.64
C VAL A 913 17.50 -6.89 5.44
N SER A 914 16.76 -5.90 4.94
CA SER A 914 15.51 -5.44 5.57
C SER A 914 14.44 -6.53 5.66
N LEU A 915 14.27 -7.33 4.60
CA LEU A 915 13.27 -8.41 4.56
C LEU A 915 13.55 -9.52 5.59
N CYS A 916 14.82 -9.85 5.82
CA CYS A 916 15.23 -10.87 6.79
C CYS A 916 15.45 -10.33 8.23
N SER A 917 15.42 -9.01 8.46
CA SER A 917 15.65 -8.43 9.80
C SER A 917 14.46 -7.67 10.42
N ILE A 918 13.41 -7.34 9.65
CA ILE A 918 12.31 -6.45 10.09
C ILE A 918 10.94 -7.10 9.91
N GLY A 919 9.99 -6.67 10.73
CA GLY A 919 8.59 -7.10 10.64
C GLY A 919 8.38 -8.57 11.02
N LYS A 920 7.21 -9.09 10.69
CA LYS A 920 6.71 -10.41 11.11
C LYS A 920 6.92 -11.51 10.05
N CYS A 921 7.29 -11.15 8.82
CA CYS A 921 7.51 -12.10 7.71
C CYS A 921 8.95 -12.61 7.57
N ARG A 922 9.88 -12.19 8.43
CA ARG A 922 11.32 -12.39 8.20
C ARG A 922 11.78 -13.84 7.96
N LYS A 923 11.19 -14.84 8.64
CA LYS A 923 11.46 -16.27 8.39
C LYS A 923 10.98 -16.73 7.01
N LEU A 924 9.82 -16.25 6.57
CA LEU A 924 9.29 -16.52 5.22
C LEU A 924 10.22 -15.95 4.14
N TRP A 925 10.79 -14.77 4.38
CA TRP A 925 11.75 -14.14 3.48
C TRP A 925 13.12 -14.81 3.49
N GLU A 926 13.65 -15.17 4.66
CA GLU A 926 14.90 -15.94 4.78
C GLU A 926 14.80 -17.25 3.99
N LYS A 927 13.71 -18.01 4.18
CA LYS A 927 13.43 -19.24 3.42
C LYS A 927 13.20 -19.00 1.92
N TYR A 928 12.57 -17.90 1.51
CA TYR A 928 12.43 -17.55 0.08
C TYR A 928 13.79 -17.30 -0.57
N ILE A 929 14.65 -16.54 0.11
CA ILE A 929 15.97 -16.13 -0.39
C ILE A 929 16.96 -17.31 -0.35
N GLU A 930 16.84 -18.20 0.64
CA GLU A 930 17.56 -19.48 0.72
C GLU A 930 17.26 -20.37 -0.50
N ILE A 931 15.98 -20.57 -0.83
CA ILE A 931 15.56 -21.31 -2.05
C ILE A 931 16.09 -20.62 -3.32
N CYS A 932 16.12 -19.28 -3.37
CA CYS A 932 16.72 -18.54 -4.48
C CYS A 932 18.25 -18.71 -4.55
N HIS A 933 18.93 -18.88 -3.41
CA HIS A 933 20.37 -19.18 -3.38
C HIS A 933 20.65 -20.60 -3.91
N GLU A 934 19.96 -21.61 -3.40
CA GLU A 934 20.10 -23.02 -3.81
C GLU A 934 19.85 -23.19 -5.32
N SER A 935 18.79 -22.55 -5.84
CA SER A 935 18.41 -22.59 -7.25
C SER A 935 19.19 -21.63 -8.16
N LYS A 936 20.21 -20.93 -7.63
CA LYS A 936 21.06 -19.95 -8.34
C LYS A 936 20.29 -18.79 -9.00
N SER A 937 19.18 -18.38 -8.38
CA SER A 937 18.28 -17.31 -8.81
C SER A 937 18.25 -16.09 -7.86
N LEU A 938 19.23 -15.99 -6.96
CA LEU A 938 19.52 -14.82 -6.14
C LEU A 938 20.52 -13.90 -6.87
N PHE A 939 20.08 -12.72 -7.26
CA PHE A 939 20.83 -11.74 -8.05
C PHE A 939 21.20 -10.48 -7.24
N GLY A 940 22.34 -9.87 -7.55
CA GLY A 940 22.84 -8.62 -6.93
C GLY A 940 23.51 -8.78 -5.55
N MET A 941 23.46 -9.97 -4.93
CA MET A 941 24.19 -10.29 -3.70
C MET A 941 24.37 -11.80 -3.53
N THR A 942 25.39 -12.24 -2.78
CA THR A 942 25.59 -13.64 -2.38
C THR A 942 25.01 -13.91 -0.99
N TRP A 943 24.63 -15.16 -0.72
CA TRP A 943 24.13 -15.60 0.59
C TRP A 943 25.15 -15.39 1.73
N VAL A 944 26.44 -15.57 1.46
CA VAL A 944 27.52 -15.29 2.41
C VAL A 944 27.54 -13.80 2.81
N HIS A 945 27.42 -12.90 1.82
CA HIS A 945 27.38 -11.46 2.09
C HIS A 945 26.10 -11.03 2.83
N LEU A 946 24.94 -11.62 2.47
CA LEU A 946 23.69 -11.41 3.21
C LEU A 946 23.81 -11.84 4.67
N ASN A 947 24.36 -13.02 4.95
CA ASN A 947 24.60 -13.51 6.31
C ASN A 947 25.54 -12.57 7.09
N ALA A 948 26.64 -12.12 6.49
CA ALA A 948 27.54 -11.16 7.13
C ALA A 948 26.84 -9.83 7.51
N LEU A 949 25.92 -9.34 6.67
CA LEU A 949 25.13 -8.14 6.96
C LEU A 949 24.05 -8.38 8.03
N LEU A 950 23.35 -9.52 8.00
CA LEU A 950 22.34 -9.87 9.00
C LEU A 950 22.97 -10.07 10.38
N ASN A 951 24.08 -10.80 10.44
CA ASN A 951 24.87 -10.95 11.67
C ASN A 951 25.26 -9.56 12.21
N LYS A 952 25.67 -8.61 11.34
CA LYS A 952 25.99 -7.23 11.76
C LYS A 952 24.80 -6.44 12.31
N VAL A 953 23.58 -6.68 11.81
CA VAL A 953 22.35 -6.11 12.41
C VAL A 953 22.11 -6.67 13.82
N GLU A 954 22.40 -7.96 14.02
CA GLU A 954 22.28 -8.63 15.33
C GLU A 954 23.35 -8.17 16.32
N LEU A 955 24.61 -7.99 15.89
CA LEU A 955 25.67 -7.36 16.69
C LEU A 955 25.24 -6.01 17.26
N LEU A 956 24.55 -5.20 16.44
CA LEU A 956 24.05 -3.88 16.83
C LEU A 956 22.86 -3.98 17.80
N LYS A 957 21.92 -4.94 17.62
CA LYS A 957 20.81 -5.15 18.58
C LYS A 957 21.25 -5.77 19.91
N ALA A 958 22.26 -6.64 19.92
CA ALA A 958 22.89 -7.17 21.14
C ALA A 958 23.62 -6.07 21.96
N SER A 959 23.94 -4.95 21.31
CA SER A 959 24.65 -3.79 21.84
C SER A 959 23.67 -2.66 22.20
N LEU A 960 22.89 -2.86 23.26
CA LEU A 960 21.96 -1.85 23.85
C LEU A 960 22.63 -0.50 24.22
N LEU A 961 23.96 -0.46 24.26
CA LEU A 961 24.77 0.75 24.22
C LEU A 961 25.72 0.63 23.04
N ASN A 962 25.98 1.76 22.36
CA ASN A 962 27.09 1.87 21.40
C ASN A 962 28.36 1.28 22.06
N PRO A 963 29.03 0.26 21.46
CA PRO A 963 30.19 -0.36 22.10
C PRO A 963 31.34 0.62 22.33
N LEU A 964 31.37 1.78 21.67
CA LEU A 964 32.36 2.85 21.87
C LEU A 964 31.96 3.86 22.98
N ALA A 965 30.85 3.67 23.69
CA ALA A 965 30.45 4.53 24.80
C ALA A 965 31.29 4.24 26.07
N PRO A 966 31.75 5.28 26.80
CA PRO A 966 32.48 5.12 28.05
C PRO A 966 31.56 4.69 29.21
N GLU A 967 32.13 4.00 30.19
CA GLU A 967 31.41 3.31 31.27
C GLU A 967 30.96 4.26 32.40
N TYR A 968 29.74 4.07 32.91
CA TYR A 968 29.13 4.94 33.92
C TYR A 968 29.43 4.46 35.35
N VAL A 969 30.07 5.29 36.17
CA VAL A 969 30.46 4.97 37.56
C VAL A 969 29.59 5.74 38.57
N PRO A 970 28.70 5.06 39.33
CA PRO A 970 27.85 5.72 40.34
C PRO A 970 28.64 6.28 41.53
N LEU A 971 28.26 7.48 42.02
CA LEU A 971 29.01 8.21 43.06
C LEU A 971 29.24 7.42 44.36
N ARG A 972 28.32 6.53 44.78
CA ARG A 972 28.42 5.82 46.06
C ARG A 972 29.64 4.89 46.16
N MET A 973 30.13 4.33 45.05
CA MET A 973 31.28 3.42 45.08
C MET A 973 32.63 4.12 45.29
N ARG A 974 32.66 5.43 45.55
CA ARG A 974 33.86 6.20 45.94
C ARG A 974 34.03 6.41 47.45
N GLN A 975 33.16 5.86 48.30
CA GLN A 975 33.12 6.20 49.74
C GLN A 975 33.54 5.08 50.72
N THR A 976 33.81 3.86 50.27
CA THR A 976 34.36 2.78 51.11
C THR A 976 35.89 2.77 51.04
N GLY A 977 36.54 3.63 51.83
CA GLY A 977 37.99 3.84 51.79
C GLY A 977 38.56 4.61 52.99
N ASN A 978 38.29 4.11 54.21
CA ASN A 978 38.85 4.44 55.53
C ASN A 978 39.05 5.92 55.98
N SER A 979 38.71 6.16 57.24
CA SER A 979 38.67 7.46 57.91
C SER A 979 40.00 7.97 58.47
N VAL A 980 40.17 9.30 58.47
CA VAL A 980 40.76 10.09 59.59
C VAL A 980 39.95 11.40 59.75
N LYS A 981 39.90 11.99 60.95
CA LYS A 981 39.11 13.20 61.30
C LYS A 981 39.88 14.53 61.08
N PRO A 982 39.18 15.68 60.89
CA PRO A 982 39.76 17.04 60.80
C PRO A 982 40.06 17.64 62.20
N PRO A 983 40.87 18.73 62.36
CA PRO A 983 40.43 20.16 62.15
C PRO A 983 41.62 21.11 61.78
N PRO A 984 41.62 22.46 61.98
CA PRO A 984 40.57 23.49 62.15
C PRO A 984 40.67 24.73 61.19
N TYR A 985 39.79 25.71 61.45
CA TYR A 985 39.69 27.14 61.01
C TYR A 985 41.01 27.97 61.07
N HIS A 986 41.18 29.19 60.49
CA HIS A 986 40.43 30.46 60.70
C HIS A 986 40.60 31.52 59.53
N PRO A 987 40.12 32.81 59.57
CA PRO A 987 39.41 33.39 58.42
C PRO A 987 39.95 34.68 57.74
N GLN A 988 39.23 35.07 56.66
CA GLN A 988 38.95 36.38 56.01
C GLN A 988 39.20 37.68 56.83
N PRO A 989 39.54 38.86 56.19
CA PRO A 989 38.50 39.72 55.57
C PRO A 989 38.82 40.71 54.39
N PHE A 990 37.84 40.87 53.48
CA PHE A 990 37.20 42.11 52.94
C PHE A 990 37.90 43.16 52.00
N TYR A 991 37.40 43.26 50.74
CA TYR A 991 36.93 44.48 49.96
C TYR A 991 37.85 45.73 49.70
N PRO A 992 37.47 46.77 48.88
CA PRO A 992 36.48 46.91 47.75
C PRO A 992 36.94 47.73 46.48
N THR A 993 36.03 47.82 45.47
CA THR A 993 35.71 48.99 44.55
C THR A 993 36.45 49.34 43.23
N PHE A 994 35.68 50.07 42.38
CA PHE A 994 35.86 50.63 41.00
C PHE A 994 36.28 52.14 41.03
N PRO A 995 36.53 52.95 39.94
CA PRO A 995 35.84 53.06 38.61
C PRO A 995 36.73 53.30 37.34
N ALA A 996 36.35 54.16 36.37
CA ALA A 996 36.65 53.99 34.91
C ALA A 996 36.79 55.27 34.01
N ALA A 997 37.06 55.06 32.68
CA ALA A 997 37.05 55.99 31.50
C ALA A 997 38.31 56.91 31.30
N PRO A 998 38.53 57.64 30.15
CA PRO A 998 37.78 57.81 28.88
C PRO A 998 38.62 57.70 27.53
N TYR A 999 38.25 58.44 26.45
CA TYR A 999 38.58 58.30 24.99
C TYR A 999 39.67 59.25 24.40
N MET A 1000 40.21 58.99 23.17
CA MET A 1000 40.29 59.93 21.98
C MET A 1000 40.99 59.33 20.70
N HIS A 1001 41.26 60.14 19.64
CA HIS A 1001 41.26 59.73 18.19
C HIS A 1001 42.46 60.22 17.29
N ASN A 1002 42.59 59.68 16.04
CA ASN A 1002 43.36 60.16 14.84
C ASN A 1002 44.93 60.03 14.87
N PHE A 1003 45.79 60.16 13.82
CA PHE A 1003 45.80 60.36 12.31
C PHE A 1003 47.27 60.04 11.78
N ILE A 1004 47.82 60.12 10.53
CA ILE A 1004 47.52 60.41 9.08
C ILE A 1004 48.72 59.89 8.19
N PHE A 1005 48.63 59.69 6.83
CA PHE A 1005 49.74 59.92 5.82
C PHE A 1005 49.28 59.82 4.31
N ARG A 1006 50.19 59.98 3.31
CA ARG A 1006 50.01 60.37 1.86
C ARG A 1006 51.27 59.98 0.99
N PRO A 1007 51.46 60.25 -0.35
CA PRO A 1007 50.60 60.72 -1.47
C PRO A 1007 50.83 60.12 -2.94
N THR A 1008 49.95 60.48 -3.89
CA THR A 1008 50.01 60.71 -5.39
C THR A 1008 51.13 60.23 -6.37
N PHE A 1009 50.73 59.80 -7.59
CA PHE A 1009 51.20 60.28 -8.93
C PHE A 1009 50.21 59.88 -10.10
N ASN A 1010 50.52 60.18 -11.38
CA ASN A 1010 49.57 60.34 -12.53
C ASN A 1010 49.84 59.35 -13.72
N ASN A 1011 49.26 59.34 -14.95
CA ASN A 1011 48.35 60.23 -15.72
C ASN A 1011 47.75 59.55 -17.03
N LEU A 1012 46.67 60.13 -17.64
CA LEU A 1012 46.16 60.01 -19.06
C LEU A 1012 45.75 58.61 -19.67
N MET A 1013 44.92 58.43 -20.73
CA MET A 1013 43.66 58.99 -21.31
C MET A 1013 43.29 58.07 -22.53
N TRP A 1014 42.09 57.95 -23.14
CA TRP A 1014 40.90 58.79 -23.41
C TRP A 1014 39.58 57.95 -23.26
N GLY A 1015 38.35 58.47 -23.17
CA GLY A 1015 37.80 59.83 -23.10
C GLY A 1015 36.23 59.83 -23.09
N PRO A 1016 35.50 60.79 -22.47
CA PRO A 1016 34.03 60.69 -22.23
C PRO A 1016 33.12 61.82 -22.81
N VAL A 1017 31.83 61.50 -23.07
CA VAL A 1017 30.69 62.40 -23.50
C VAL A 1017 29.37 61.72 -22.97
N ASN A 1018 28.37 62.32 -22.27
CA ASN A 1018 27.42 63.44 -22.50
C ASN A 1018 26.33 63.14 -23.58
N VAL A 1019 25.04 63.59 -23.52
CA VAL A 1019 24.34 64.58 -22.65
C VAL A 1019 22.80 64.28 -22.49
N TYR A 1020 21.99 65.24 -22.00
CA TYR A 1020 20.50 65.27 -21.79
C TYR A 1020 19.62 65.14 -23.08
N SER A 1021 18.27 65.05 -23.10
CA SER A 1021 17.12 65.30 -22.17
C SER A 1021 15.87 64.45 -22.55
N GLY A 1022 14.75 64.34 -21.82
CA GLY A 1022 14.39 64.76 -20.44
C GLY A 1022 12.89 65.15 -20.22
N GLN A 1023 12.17 64.43 -19.34
CA GLN A 1023 10.85 64.74 -18.69
C GLN A 1023 9.53 64.75 -19.54
N PRO A 1024 8.32 64.66 -18.92
CA PRO A 1024 7.07 64.20 -19.58
C PRO A 1024 5.89 65.21 -19.59
N LEU A 1025 4.79 64.91 -20.32
CA LEU A 1025 3.37 65.12 -19.92
C LEU A 1025 2.32 64.69 -20.99
N PHE A 1026 1.07 64.46 -20.53
CA PHE A 1026 -0.22 64.38 -21.25
C PHE A 1026 -0.55 63.31 -22.33
N VAL A 1027 -1.83 62.93 -22.33
CA VAL A 1027 -2.67 62.23 -23.34
C VAL A 1027 -3.41 63.31 -24.20
N PRO A 1028 -4.06 63.06 -25.37
CA PRO A 1028 -4.40 61.77 -26.02
C PRO A 1028 -4.36 61.71 -27.59
N GLN A 1029 -4.80 60.56 -28.14
CA GLN A 1029 -5.60 60.36 -29.37
C GLN A 1029 -5.06 60.60 -30.82
N GLN A 1030 -5.47 59.65 -31.68
CA GLN A 1030 -5.98 59.76 -33.08
C GLN A 1030 -5.07 60.03 -34.32
N GLN A 1031 -5.09 59.01 -35.20
CA GLN A 1031 -5.45 59.04 -36.65
C GLN A 1031 -4.50 59.48 -37.80
N GLN A 1032 -4.54 58.62 -38.83
CA GLN A 1032 -4.44 58.85 -40.29
C GLN A 1032 -3.11 59.25 -40.98
N ARG A 1033 -2.76 58.41 -42.00
CA ARG A 1033 -2.47 58.69 -43.44
C ARG A 1033 -1.60 59.91 -43.84
N GLY A 1034 -0.65 59.85 -44.79
CA GLY A 1034 -0.16 58.77 -45.68
C GLY A 1034 -0.35 59.05 -47.19
N HIS A 1035 0.66 58.77 -48.05
CA HIS A 1035 0.62 58.82 -49.54
C HIS A 1035 1.61 57.75 -50.12
N ARG A 1036 1.42 57.02 -51.26
CA ARG A 1036 1.13 57.34 -52.70
C ARG A 1036 2.39 57.82 -53.48
N GLN A 1037 2.69 57.45 -54.74
CA GLN A 1037 2.02 56.64 -55.80
C GLN A 1037 2.99 56.33 -57.01
N ILE A 1038 2.49 55.81 -58.17
CA ILE A 1038 3.02 55.92 -59.59
C ILE A 1038 4.05 54.84 -60.04
N LEU A 1039 4.01 54.16 -61.23
CA LEU A 1039 3.02 54.01 -62.35
C LEU A 1039 3.29 52.80 -63.33
N GLN A 1040 2.26 52.38 -64.11
CA GLN A 1040 2.27 51.69 -65.46
C GLN A 1040 2.75 50.21 -65.61
N GLN A 1041 2.37 49.36 -66.61
CA GLN A 1041 1.46 49.44 -67.79
C GLN A 1041 0.78 48.07 -68.22
N ARG A 1042 0.29 47.87 -69.48
CA ARG A 1042 -0.57 46.76 -70.05
C ARG A 1042 -0.20 46.42 -71.54
N PRO A 1043 -0.89 45.59 -72.43
CA PRO A 1043 -2.24 44.95 -72.41
C PRO A 1043 -2.46 43.50 -73.04
N GLN A 1044 -3.68 42.95 -72.83
CA GLN A 1044 -4.58 42.00 -73.57
C GLN A 1044 -4.24 41.15 -74.85
N ARG A 1045 -4.89 39.96 -74.97
CA ARG A 1045 -6.05 39.61 -75.89
C ARG A 1045 -6.62 38.16 -75.65
N LYS A 1046 -7.95 37.93 -75.44
CA LYS A 1046 -9.07 37.45 -76.34
C LYS A 1046 -9.09 35.92 -76.72
N ASN A 1047 -10.22 35.16 -76.85
CA ASN A 1047 -11.66 35.27 -76.45
C ASN A 1047 -12.51 33.98 -76.76
N PHE A 1048 -13.79 33.92 -76.31
CA PHE A 1048 -15.02 33.17 -76.81
C PHE A 1048 -15.57 31.82 -76.22
N ASN A 1049 -16.82 31.87 -75.68
CA ASN A 1049 -18.06 31.01 -75.85
C ASN A 1049 -18.05 29.44 -75.84
N ARG A 1050 -19.14 28.67 -75.54
CA ARG A 1050 -20.55 28.87 -75.02
C ARG A 1050 -21.20 27.50 -74.61
N ASN A 1051 -22.14 27.49 -73.63
CA ASN A 1051 -23.20 26.47 -73.34
C ASN A 1051 -22.73 25.00 -73.06
N GLY A 1052 -23.44 24.03 -72.46
CA GLY A 1052 -24.75 23.82 -71.78
C GLY A 1052 -24.77 22.37 -71.19
N ALA A 1053 -25.78 21.73 -70.58
CA ALA A 1053 -27.16 22.07 -70.15
C ALA A 1053 -27.63 21.08 -69.01
N ALA A 1054 -28.90 20.62 -68.98
CA ALA A 1054 -29.53 19.69 -67.99
C ALA A 1054 -30.75 18.96 -68.67
N PRO A 1055 -31.75 18.27 -68.03
CA PRO A 1055 -31.99 17.89 -66.60
C PRO A 1055 -32.66 16.48 -66.34
N SER A 1056 -33.02 16.20 -65.07
CA SER A 1056 -34.14 15.31 -64.60
C SER A 1056 -33.97 13.76 -64.73
N SER A 1057 -34.77 12.87 -64.09
CA SER A 1057 -36.04 13.03 -63.33
C SER A 1057 -36.31 11.95 -62.24
N SER A 1058 -36.91 12.37 -61.11
CA SER A 1058 -37.96 11.72 -60.27
C SER A 1058 -37.93 10.23 -59.79
N LYS A 1059 -38.26 10.05 -58.49
CA LYS A 1059 -39.24 9.12 -57.84
C LYS A 1059 -39.35 7.64 -58.31
N GLY A 1060 -39.53 6.62 -57.45
CA GLY A 1060 -39.69 6.54 -55.98
C GLY A 1060 -40.81 5.54 -55.57
N SER A 1061 -40.74 4.95 -54.36
CA SER A 1061 -41.72 4.01 -53.71
C SER A 1061 -42.00 2.67 -54.45
N SER A 1062 -42.45 1.58 -53.80
CA SER A 1062 -42.34 1.11 -52.38
C SER A 1062 -42.69 -0.40 -52.28
N ASP A 1063 -42.53 -0.97 -51.07
CA ASP A 1063 -43.26 -2.12 -50.49
C ASP A 1063 -43.12 -3.59 -51.00
N SER A 1064 -42.54 -4.39 -50.08
CA SER A 1064 -43.07 -5.65 -49.51
C SER A 1064 -43.16 -6.98 -50.29
N GLY A 1065 -42.57 -8.02 -49.68
CA GLY A 1065 -43.04 -9.42 -49.69
C GLY A 1065 -42.66 -10.31 -50.89
N GLU A 1066 -42.73 -11.64 -50.80
CA GLU A 1066 -42.62 -12.55 -49.63
C GLU A 1066 -42.34 -13.99 -50.10
N SER A 1067 -41.78 -14.84 -49.22
CA SER A 1067 -41.81 -16.32 -49.26
C SER A 1067 -41.01 -17.13 -50.32
N THR A 1068 -40.68 -18.35 -49.88
CA THR A 1068 -39.93 -19.50 -50.46
C THR A 1068 -40.91 -20.45 -51.22
N PRO A 1069 -40.59 -21.67 -51.81
CA PRO A 1069 -39.61 -22.68 -51.32
C PRO A 1069 -39.07 -23.81 -52.27
N VAL A 1070 -38.45 -24.85 -51.66
CA VAL A 1070 -38.29 -26.29 -52.07
C VAL A 1070 -37.15 -26.75 -53.04
N GLU A 1071 -36.16 -27.48 -52.47
CA GLU A 1071 -35.54 -28.82 -52.81
C GLU A 1071 -35.10 -29.21 -54.25
N SER A 1072 -34.11 -30.11 -54.55
CA SER A 1072 -33.05 -30.90 -53.83
C SER A 1072 -31.84 -31.17 -54.82
N THR A 1073 -30.94 -32.20 -54.85
CA THR A 1073 -30.67 -33.52 -54.20
C THR A 1073 -29.17 -33.97 -54.42
N ALA A 1074 -28.68 -34.99 -53.67
CA ALA A 1074 -27.44 -35.83 -53.87
C ALA A 1074 -26.04 -35.13 -53.86
N GLN A 1075 -24.93 -35.58 -53.23
CA GLN A 1075 -24.26 -36.91 -52.99
C GLN A 1075 -23.49 -37.45 -54.23
N THR A 1076 -22.27 -38.05 -54.18
CA THR A 1076 -21.38 -38.69 -53.14
C THR A 1076 -19.87 -38.57 -53.57
N ILE A 1077 -18.80 -38.50 -52.73
CA ILE A 1077 -17.99 -39.55 -52.01
C ILE A 1077 -17.27 -40.56 -52.97
N SER A 1078 -15.94 -40.92 -52.91
CA SER A 1078 -14.81 -40.76 -51.94
C SER A 1078 -13.35 -41.00 -52.46
N THR A 1079 -12.33 -40.62 -51.65
CA THR A 1079 -11.00 -41.27 -51.32
C THR A 1079 -9.82 -41.51 -52.31
N SER A 1080 -8.74 -40.72 -52.14
CA SER A 1080 -7.31 -41.04 -51.78
C SER A 1080 -6.42 -42.17 -52.40
N SER A 1081 -5.10 -41.86 -52.45
CA SER A 1081 -3.86 -42.74 -52.36
C SER A 1081 -3.48 -43.69 -53.53
N SER A 1082 -2.20 -43.99 -53.86
CA SER A 1082 -0.87 -43.45 -53.44
C SER A 1082 0.34 -44.03 -54.26
N THR A 1083 1.57 -43.56 -53.95
CA THR A 1083 2.89 -44.29 -53.89
C THR A 1083 3.83 -44.51 -55.11
N THR A 1084 5.06 -43.93 -54.99
CA THR A 1084 6.42 -44.45 -55.39
C THR A 1084 6.80 -44.62 -56.89
N THR A 1085 8.10 -44.70 -57.31
CA THR A 1085 9.38 -45.00 -56.60
C THR A 1085 10.66 -44.39 -57.24
N GLN A 1086 11.65 -43.97 -56.41
CA GLN A 1086 13.14 -44.04 -56.59
C GLN A 1086 13.85 -43.29 -57.78
N THR A 1087 15.17 -42.98 -57.78
CA THR A 1087 16.33 -43.41 -56.93
C THR A 1087 17.48 -42.36 -56.82
N MET A 1088 18.35 -42.50 -55.80
CA MET A 1088 19.74 -41.94 -55.62
C MET A 1088 19.96 -40.41 -55.42
N SER A 1089 20.96 -39.92 -54.64
CA SER A 1089 21.48 -40.29 -53.30
C SER A 1089 22.48 -39.23 -52.71
N HIS A 1090 22.60 -39.20 -51.37
CA HIS A 1090 23.69 -38.62 -50.49
C HIS A 1090 23.63 -37.20 -49.85
N THR A 1091 23.97 -37.21 -48.53
CA THR A 1091 24.66 -36.20 -47.67
C THR A 1091 24.02 -34.87 -47.19
N THR A 1092 23.30 -34.96 -46.06
CA THR A 1092 23.56 -34.29 -44.74
C THR A 1092 23.77 -32.76 -44.56
N SER A 1093 22.80 -32.15 -43.84
CA SER A 1093 22.91 -31.18 -42.70
C SER A 1093 23.49 -29.75 -42.83
N ASN A 1094 22.57 -28.78 -42.69
CA ASN A 1094 22.60 -27.47 -41.98
C ASN A 1094 23.56 -27.28 -40.77
N PRO A 1095 23.72 -26.04 -40.18
CA PRO A 1095 23.57 -24.65 -40.72
C PRO A 1095 24.66 -23.64 -40.19
N LEU A 1096 24.65 -22.34 -40.61
CA LEU A 1096 24.85 -21.11 -39.78
C LEU A 1096 25.10 -19.78 -40.56
N GLN A 1097 24.26 -18.76 -40.30
CA GLN A 1097 24.56 -17.34 -39.91
C GLN A 1097 25.45 -16.35 -40.73
N ILE A 1098 25.19 -15.02 -40.54
CA ILE A 1098 26.03 -13.81 -40.87
C ILE A 1098 26.02 -13.36 -42.37
N HIS A 1099 25.86 -12.07 -42.80
CA HIS A 1099 25.57 -10.76 -42.15
C HIS A 1099 24.77 -9.79 -43.08
N ILE A 1100 24.02 -8.87 -42.45
CA ILE A 1100 23.60 -7.49 -42.84
C ILE A 1100 23.82 -6.98 -44.29
N THR A 1101 22.75 -6.50 -44.94
CA THR A 1101 22.76 -5.18 -45.64
C THR A 1101 21.35 -4.56 -45.77
N THR A 1102 21.33 -3.22 -45.85
CA THR A 1102 20.22 -2.25 -45.81
C THR A 1102 19.04 -2.44 -46.79
N CYS A 1103 17.82 -2.10 -46.33
CA CYS A 1103 16.65 -1.84 -47.18
C CYS A 1103 16.74 -0.46 -47.90
N PRO A 1104 16.07 -0.27 -49.06
CA PRO A 1104 16.15 0.96 -49.86
C PRO A 1104 15.28 2.13 -49.35
N HIS A 1105 15.64 3.34 -49.78
CA HIS A 1105 14.94 4.60 -49.47
C HIS A 1105 13.60 4.76 -50.19
N VAL A 1106 12.66 5.46 -49.54
CA VAL A 1106 11.53 6.15 -50.20
C VAL A 1106 11.98 7.56 -50.60
N SER A 1107 11.58 8.02 -51.80
CA SER A 1107 12.04 9.27 -52.40
C SER A 1107 11.39 10.55 -51.82
N PRO A 1108 12.14 11.66 -51.64
CA PRO A 1108 11.70 12.83 -50.87
C PRO A 1108 10.90 13.87 -51.68
N THR A 1109 9.96 13.46 -52.53
CA THR A 1109 9.24 14.34 -53.47
C THR A 1109 7.74 14.48 -53.22
N ALA A 1110 7.23 13.94 -52.11
CA ALA A 1110 5.79 13.90 -51.78
C ALA A 1110 5.35 14.91 -50.69
N PHE A 1111 6.23 15.79 -50.21
CA PHE A 1111 5.93 16.78 -49.16
C PHE A 1111 6.07 18.22 -49.67
N PRO A 1112 5.16 19.14 -49.28
CA PRO A 1112 5.27 20.55 -49.64
C PRO A 1112 6.46 21.23 -48.94
N PRO A 1113 7.02 22.32 -49.49
CA PRO A 1113 8.18 22.99 -48.92
C PRO A 1113 7.92 23.48 -47.48
N PRO A 1114 8.92 23.47 -46.59
CA PRO A 1114 8.77 23.71 -45.16
C PRO A 1114 8.19 25.09 -44.80
N SER A 1115 8.38 26.09 -45.66
CA SER A 1115 7.75 27.41 -45.52
C SER A 1115 6.21 27.38 -45.58
N ALA A 1116 5.61 26.40 -46.25
CA ALA A 1116 4.16 26.21 -46.29
C ALA A 1116 3.61 25.52 -45.03
N LEU A 1117 4.32 24.51 -44.52
CA LEU A 1117 3.94 23.75 -43.31
C LEU A 1117 3.96 24.61 -42.04
N ASN A 1118 4.75 25.69 -42.03
CA ASN A 1118 4.78 26.68 -40.96
C ASN A 1118 3.65 27.73 -41.02
N ALA A 1119 2.78 27.69 -42.04
CA ALA A 1119 1.61 28.58 -42.17
C ALA A 1119 0.27 27.85 -42.03
N VAL A 1120 0.11 26.67 -42.67
CA VAL A 1120 -1.11 25.85 -42.58
C VAL A 1120 -0.72 24.37 -42.55
N VAL A 1121 -1.28 23.59 -41.62
CA VAL A 1121 -1.04 22.15 -41.55
C VAL A 1121 -2.08 21.42 -42.40
N PRO A 1122 -1.66 20.61 -43.41
CA PRO A 1122 -2.56 19.76 -44.19
C PRO A 1122 -3.43 18.85 -43.30
N GLN A 1123 -4.72 18.71 -43.63
CA GLN A 1123 -5.64 17.87 -42.83
C GLN A 1123 -5.20 16.41 -42.71
N GLN A 1124 -4.47 15.86 -43.69
CA GLN A 1124 -3.92 14.50 -43.59
C GLN A 1124 -2.95 14.35 -42.41
N LEU A 1125 -2.19 15.39 -42.06
CA LEU A 1125 -1.30 15.41 -40.90
C LEU A 1125 -2.11 15.60 -39.61
N LEU A 1126 -3.05 16.56 -39.58
CA LEU A 1126 -3.96 16.78 -38.44
C LEU A 1126 -4.80 15.53 -38.08
N ASN A 1127 -5.10 14.67 -39.06
CA ASN A 1127 -5.85 13.43 -38.88
C ASN A 1127 -4.97 12.18 -38.67
N ASN A 1128 -3.64 12.26 -38.89
CA ASN A 1128 -2.72 11.12 -38.77
C ASN A 1128 -1.49 11.47 -37.90
N PRO A 1129 -1.48 11.07 -36.61
CA PRO A 1129 -0.38 11.34 -35.69
C PRO A 1129 0.96 10.71 -36.11
N HIS A 1130 0.94 9.55 -36.78
CA HIS A 1130 2.16 8.87 -37.21
C HIS A 1130 2.86 9.66 -38.32
N LEU A 1131 2.09 10.12 -39.31
CA LEU A 1131 2.59 10.93 -40.42
C LEU A 1131 3.11 12.29 -39.91
N THR A 1132 2.41 12.90 -38.94
CA THR A 1132 2.85 14.12 -38.26
C THR A 1132 4.17 13.94 -37.50
N ASN A 1133 4.34 12.84 -36.77
CA ASN A 1133 5.60 12.54 -36.08
C ASN A 1133 6.76 12.28 -37.05
N GLN A 1134 6.50 11.70 -38.23
CA GLN A 1134 7.49 11.54 -39.30
C GLN A 1134 7.92 12.89 -39.89
N VAL A 1135 6.98 13.81 -40.17
CA VAL A 1135 7.29 15.17 -40.62
C VAL A 1135 8.03 15.97 -39.55
N TYR A 1136 7.63 15.86 -38.27
CA TYR A 1136 8.37 16.47 -37.15
C TYR A 1136 9.81 15.97 -37.08
N SER A 1137 10.03 14.65 -37.15
CA SER A 1137 11.37 14.05 -37.13
C SER A 1137 12.23 14.50 -38.32
N TYR A 1138 11.63 14.59 -39.51
CA TYR A 1138 12.29 15.08 -40.72
C TYR A 1138 12.70 16.56 -40.60
N LEU A 1139 11.81 17.44 -40.14
CA LEU A 1139 12.11 18.86 -39.90
C LEU A 1139 13.17 19.02 -38.80
N PHE A 1140 13.11 18.20 -37.74
CA PHE A 1140 14.10 18.23 -36.65
C PHE A 1140 15.50 17.87 -37.14
N GLN A 1141 15.60 16.94 -38.10
CA GLN A 1141 16.87 16.50 -38.69
C GLN A 1141 17.39 17.43 -39.81
N THR A 1142 16.51 18.12 -40.54
CA THR A 1142 16.89 18.92 -41.72
C THR A 1142 16.93 20.44 -41.48
N GLU A 1143 16.00 20.98 -40.69
CA GLU A 1143 15.91 22.42 -40.35
C GLU A 1143 16.12 22.70 -38.85
N GLY A 1144 16.28 21.65 -38.05
CA GLY A 1144 16.61 21.74 -36.63
C GLY A 1144 15.40 21.99 -35.71
N VAL A 1145 15.71 22.04 -34.41
CA VAL A 1145 14.73 22.07 -33.30
C VAL A 1145 13.68 23.17 -33.49
N ARG A 1146 14.08 24.36 -33.97
CA ARG A 1146 13.19 25.53 -34.05
C ARG A 1146 12.06 25.34 -35.06
N ALA A 1147 12.36 24.87 -36.28
CA ALA A 1147 11.37 24.61 -37.32
C ALA A 1147 10.40 23.48 -36.91
N ALA A 1148 10.94 22.37 -36.38
CA ALA A 1148 10.15 21.25 -35.90
C ALA A 1148 9.19 21.66 -34.76
N THR A 1149 9.66 22.50 -33.83
CA THR A 1149 8.84 23.03 -32.73
C THR A 1149 7.73 23.96 -33.24
N THR A 1150 8.02 24.83 -34.21
CA THR A 1150 6.99 25.70 -34.84
C THR A 1150 5.93 24.88 -35.56
N PHE A 1151 6.31 23.86 -36.33
CA PHE A 1151 5.38 22.93 -36.97
C PHE A 1151 4.42 22.28 -35.97
N MET A 1152 4.93 21.69 -34.87
CA MET A 1152 4.08 21.06 -33.85
C MET A 1152 3.20 22.06 -33.09
N THR A 1153 3.66 23.31 -32.91
CA THR A 1153 2.84 24.38 -32.33
C THR A 1153 1.63 24.69 -33.23
N ASN A 1154 1.83 24.76 -34.54
CA ASN A 1154 0.76 24.98 -35.52
C ASN A 1154 -0.24 23.80 -35.57
N VAL A 1155 0.26 22.55 -35.50
CA VAL A 1155 -0.57 21.34 -35.39
C VAL A 1155 -1.52 21.46 -34.19
N GLN A 1156 -0.99 21.82 -33.01
CA GLN A 1156 -1.79 21.95 -31.79
C GLN A 1156 -2.81 23.09 -31.89
N GLN A 1157 -2.42 24.28 -32.39
CA GLN A 1157 -3.35 25.41 -32.53
C GLN A 1157 -4.51 25.10 -33.48
N GLN A 1158 -4.27 24.43 -34.62
CA GLN A 1158 -5.34 24.08 -35.55
C GLN A 1158 -6.26 22.98 -35.00
N LEU A 1159 -5.74 22.03 -34.20
CA LEU A 1159 -6.58 21.07 -33.47
C LEU A 1159 -7.45 21.72 -32.39
N GLU A 1160 -6.95 22.75 -31.69
CA GLU A 1160 -7.77 23.53 -30.75
C GLU A 1160 -8.84 24.37 -31.45
N GLN A 1161 -8.49 25.06 -32.54
CA GLN A 1161 -9.46 25.82 -33.33
C GLN A 1161 -10.58 24.90 -33.86
N ARG A 1162 -10.23 23.68 -34.31
CA ARG A 1162 -11.21 22.68 -34.71
C ARG A 1162 -12.15 22.32 -33.56
N LYS A 1163 -11.64 22.04 -32.36
CA LYS A 1163 -12.48 21.78 -31.16
C LYS A 1163 -13.43 22.94 -30.83
N ARG A 1164 -12.99 24.19 -30.96
CA ARG A 1164 -13.82 25.40 -30.72
C ARG A 1164 -14.87 25.63 -31.83
N SER A 1165 -14.57 25.25 -33.07
CA SER A 1165 -15.55 25.29 -34.17
C SER A 1165 -16.69 24.26 -33.97
N THR A 1166 -16.37 23.05 -33.49
CA THR A 1166 -17.37 22.03 -33.16
C THR A 1166 -18.23 22.36 -31.93
N SER A 1167 -17.85 23.35 -31.11
CA SER A 1167 -18.64 23.81 -29.96
C SER A 1167 -19.40 25.13 -30.22
N SER A 1168 -19.49 25.58 -31.47
CA SER A 1168 -20.16 26.85 -31.84
C SER A 1168 -21.19 26.70 -32.98
N SER A 1169 -21.41 25.49 -33.50
CA SER A 1169 -22.33 25.21 -34.61
C SER A 1169 -23.67 24.60 -34.16
N SER A 1170 -24.46 25.35 -33.39
CA SER A 1170 -25.89 25.11 -33.18
C SER A 1170 -26.68 26.36 -33.57
N VAL A 1171 -26.75 26.63 -34.88
CA VAL A 1171 -27.30 27.86 -35.44
C VAL A 1171 -28.83 27.79 -35.54
N VAL A 1172 -29.49 28.84 -35.06
CA VAL A 1172 -30.93 29.06 -35.27
C VAL A 1172 -31.20 29.45 -36.72
N VAL A 1173 -32.15 28.78 -37.36
CA VAL A 1173 -32.78 29.21 -38.62
C VAL A 1173 -34.28 29.38 -38.35
N SER A 1174 -34.90 30.43 -38.90
CA SER A 1174 -36.29 30.79 -38.60
C SER A 1174 -37.01 31.40 -39.82
N VAL A 1175 -38.35 31.57 -39.66
CA VAL A 1175 -39.30 32.33 -40.51
C VAL A 1175 -40.11 31.54 -41.58
N LYS A 1176 -41.36 31.21 -41.21
CA LYS A 1176 -42.65 31.29 -41.95
C LYS A 1176 -42.73 30.62 -43.35
N SER A 1177 -43.71 29.77 -43.69
CA SER A 1177 -45.17 29.97 -43.59
C SER A 1177 -45.93 28.81 -44.25
N GLY A 1178 -47.18 28.57 -43.83
CA GLY A 1178 -48.15 27.66 -44.45
C GLY A 1178 -49.49 27.74 -43.70
N LYS A 1179 -50.62 27.85 -44.42
CA LYS A 1179 -51.97 28.03 -43.84
C LYS A 1179 -52.95 26.98 -44.35
N SER A 1180 -53.68 26.35 -43.42
CA SER A 1180 -55.04 25.80 -43.52
C SER A 1180 -55.41 25.29 -42.12
N GLU A 1181 -56.48 25.71 -41.43
CA GLU A 1181 -57.91 25.47 -41.72
C GLU A 1181 -58.28 23.97 -41.65
N SER A 1182 -59.30 23.51 -40.89
CA SER A 1182 -60.29 24.22 -40.05
C SER A 1182 -61.06 23.27 -39.09
N SER A 1183 -61.69 23.80 -38.01
CA SER A 1183 -62.91 23.28 -37.30
C SER A 1183 -62.91 21.86 -36.67
N SER A 1184 -63.73 21.45 -35.67
CA SER A 1184 -64.53 22.03 -34.56
C SER A 1184 -65.08 20.83 -33.71
N VAL A 1185 -65.36 20.87 -32.39
CA VAL A 1185 -66.58 21.36 -31.70
C VAL A 1185 -66.46 21.13 -30.16
N LEU A 1186 -67.09 22.02 -29.37
CA LEU A 1186 -67.54 22.00 -27.95
C LEU A 1186 -67.59 20.62 -27.19
N ARG A 1187 -67.41 20.55 -25.85
CA ARG A 1187 -68.15 21.28 -24.78
C ARG A 1187 -67.39 21.49 -23.44
N THR A 1188 -67.84 22.52 -22.71
CA THR A 1188 -67.66 22.89 -21.28
C THR A 1188 -69.08 22.91 -20.61
N PRO A 1189 -69.36 23.22 -19.31
CA PRO A 1189 -68.67 24.04 -18.27
C PRO A 1189 -68.39 23.25 -16.94
N ASP A 1190 -67.95 23.79 -15.79
CA ASP A 1190 -68.33 24.99 -15.01
C ASP A 1190 -67.21 25.69 -14.21
N SER A 1191 -67.49 26.96 -13.84
CA SER A 1191 -66.90 27.83 -12.78
C SER A 1191 -65.40 27.72 -12.43
N SER A 1192 -64.52 28.71 -12.72
CA SER A 1192 -64.40 30.06 -12.10
C SER A 1192 -64.03 30.02 -10.59
N SER A 1193 -63.06 30.80 -10.08
CA SER A 1193 -62.49 32.08 -10.56
C SER A 1193 -61.07 32.37 -10.01
N ASP A 1194 -60.31 33.19 -10.75
CA ASP A 1194 -59.34 34.23 -10.32
C ASP A 1194 -58.11 33.82 -9.44
N GLU A 1195 -56.86 34.02 -9.90
CA GLU A 1195 -56.04 35.26 -9.94
C GLU A 1195 -55.52 35.73 -8.56
N GLN A 1196 -54.27 36.22 -8.38
CA GLN A 1196 -53.19 36.56 -9.33
C GLN A 1196 -51.79 36.45 -8.67
N SER A 1197 -50.75 36.73 -9.47
CA SER A 1197 -49.30 36.93 -9.19
C SER A 1197 -48.92 37.59 -7.84
N ILE A 1198 -47.70 37.44 -7.29
CA ILE A 1198 -46.36 37.38 -7.96
C ILE A 1198 -45.50 36.22 -7.44
#